data_AF-A0A072PUF3-F1
#
_entry.id   AF-A0A072PUF3-F1
#
_cell.length_a   1.000
_cell.length_b   1.000
_cell.length_c   1.000
_cell.angle_alpha   90.00
_cell.angle_beta   90.00
_cell.angle_gamma   90.00
#
_symmetry.space_group_name_H-M   'P 1'
#
loop_
_entity.id
_entity.type
_entity.pdbx_description
1 polymer ?
#
loop_
_entity_poly.entity_id
_entity_poly.type
_entity_poly.pdbx_seq_one_letter_code
_entity_poly.pdbx_strand_id
1 'polypeptide(L)'
;MASNSGRVIIVGAGPAGLLLGLLLAQNGVNVDVVEAECEIDSRPRGAGYGPAAVTVLRRAGVLDTIIERGLKPDSFTWRKLDGTVIGRLSGLNRKNDVGGFVMLTVYELAIVLWEALNKLPNAKVHWGHKVVSVGQDERSAWIDCENGELLRGDFVVGCDGGGSTVRKSLFRNDFPGKTWDPIIVATNVRYDFIKHGWEDTNWIVDPENWAVVAHLEKKGTWRVSYGEQPGLSHEMLQKRMVEKLKRILPGNPEPDQYTIEHFSPYILHQRCVERMRVGRVVLAADAAHLNNPMGGLGLTTGISDVSGLVDCLCGIYHGKADINILDEYDRIRREIYWTITDQVSTRNLERIMKTPEELLSSQDSFFSLLDNADDPSVFDEIEKFYKKSTVNGLANGNAQLVPWDRLVRYVSAKTGRVGYGDPVVEESTDVDQLVANGALKVWVLEGDNWLRAARTGEIDEVKEILSPLSATDVPIIRCTGLNYLAHIAESKMDIPKNPTLFIKPGQAIGDPRAPIPVPKLSQAKCDYEGELTIVIGKNAKNVSEEDALDYVAGYLTGNDVSCRDWQLEKEKAGMMPQWCFGKSFDKYAPIGPAIVSTKVLGDASGLRLTTHVNGELRQEANTSDLCFGVRKLVSFFSTGQTLQAGSLIMTGTPDGVAAVMHPPKWLKDGDEVVVEIDGIGKLRNVIKFD
;
A
#
# COMPACT_ATOMS: atom_id res chain seq x y z
N MET A 1 -29.95 26.43 21.19
CA MET A 1 -29.30 25.20 20.71
C MET A 1 -30.41 24.18 20.51
N ALA A 2 -30.66 23.70 19.30
CA ALA A 2 -31.66 22.66 19.09
C ALA A 2 -31.09 21.31 19.57
N SER A 3 -31.91 20.48 20.19
CA SER A 3 -31.50 19.14 20.62
C SER A 3 -31.15 18.29 19.40
N ASN A 4 -29.90 17.86 19.30
CA ASN A 4 -29.48 16.90 18.28
C ASN A 4 -30.25 15.59 18.48
N SER A 5 -30.88 15.05 17.44
CA SER A 5 -31.82 13.92 17.60
C SER A 5 -31.10 12.60 17.94
N GLY A 6 -29.80 12.54 17.64
CA GLY A 6 -28.96 11.38 17.84
C GLY A 6 -29.32 10.24 16.89
N ARG A 7 -29.95 10.52 15.74
CA ARG A 7 -30.50 9.50 14.84
C ARG A 7 -29.60 9.25 13.64
N VAL A 8 -29.21 7.99 13.44
CA VAL A 8 -28.49 7.53 12.25
C VAL A 8 -29.37 6.55 11.48
N ILE A 9 -29.56 6.82 10.19
CA ILE A 9 -30.25 5.91 9.27
C ILE A 9 -29.19 5.07 8.56
N ILE A 10 -29.39 3.75 8.50
CA ILE A 10 -28.48 2.81 7.86
C ILE A 10 -29.25 2.08 6.76
N VAL A 11 -28.81 2.17 5.51
CA VAL A 11 -29.46 1.53 4.36
C VAL A 11 -28.74 0.21 4.08
N GLY A 12 -29.48 -0.90 4.12
CA GLY A 12 -28.99 -2.28 3.98
C GLY A 12 -28.83 -2.99 5.34
N ALA A 13 -29.53 -4.11 5.51
CA ALA A 13 -29.44 -5.02 6.66
C ALA A 13 -28.50 -6.21 6.39
N GLY A 14 -27.48 -6.03 5.53
CA GLY A 14 -26.34 -6.94 5.49
C GLY A 14 -25.50 -6.86 6.78
N PRO A 15 -24.51 -7.76 6.98
CA PRO A 15 -23.71 -7.80 8.21
C PRO A 15 -23.06 -6.46 8.59
N ALA A 16 -22.61 -5.68 7.60
CA ALA A 16 -22.02 -4.36 7.86
C ALA A 16 -23.02 -3.37 8.47
N GLY A 17 -24.23 -3.27 7.89
CA GLY A 17 -25.27 -2.35 8.37
C GLY A 17 -25.85 -2.77 9.72
N LEU A 18 -26.07 -4.07 9.92
CA LEU A 18 -26.52 -4.62 11.21
C LEU A 18 -25.47 -4.43 12.32
N LEU A 19 -24.19 -4.66 12.03
CA LEU A 19 -23.09 -4.45 12.98
C LEU A 19 -22.90 -2.97 13.33
N LEU A 20 -23.00 -2.07 12.34
CA LEU A 20 -22.96 -0.63 12.55
C LEU A 20 -24.13 -0.20 13.46
N GLY A 21 -25.34 -0.66 13.17
CA GLY A 21 -26.51 -0.36 13.98
C GLY A 21 -26.39 -0.88 15.41
N LEU A 22 -25.86 -2.09 15.58
CA LEU A 22 -25.65 -2.72 16.89
C LEU A 22 -24.66 -1.90 17.74
N LEU A 23 -23.50 -1.56 17.17
CA LEU A 23 -22.47 -0.81 17.88
C LEU A 23 -22.90 0.63 18.18
N LEU A 24 -23.59 1.30 17.25
CA LEU A 24 -24.13 2.65 17.50
C LEU A 24 -25.21 2.63 18.59
N ALA A 25 -26.15 1.68 18.53
CA ALA A 25 -27.21 1.55 19.53
C ALA A 25 -26.66 1.18 20.92
N GLN A 26 -25.63 0.34 21.01
CA GLN A 26 -24.90 0.06 22.25
C GLN A 26 -24.26 1.32 22.87
N ASN A 27 -23.97 2.36 22.08
CA ASN A 27 -23.45 3.65 22.54
C ASN A 27 -24.55 4.73 22.71
N GLY A 28 -25.82 4.34 22.70
CA GLY A 28 -26.97 5.22 22.96
C GLY A 28 -27.47 6.05 21.77
N VAL A 29 -26.89 5.86 20.58
CA VAL A 29 -27.38 6.47 19.33
C VAL A 29 -28.72 5.84 18.95
N ASN A 30 -29.66 6.62 18.44
CA ASN A 30 -30.91 6.11 17.88
C ASN A 30 -30.64 5.60 16.44
N VAL A 31 -31.06 4.38 16.12
CA VAL A 31 -30.74 3.74 14.83
C VAL A 31 -32.00 3.25 14.12
N ASP A 32 -32.11 3.62 12.85
CA ASP A 32 -33.08 3.07 11.91
C ASP A 32 -32.33 2.32 10.78
N VAL A 33 -32.32 0.99 10.80
CA VAL A 33 -31.77 0.15 9.71
C VAL A 33 -32.89 -0.15 8.71
N VAL A 34 -32.63 0.01 7.43
CA VAL A 34 -33.66 0.01 6.37
C VAL A 34 -33.25 -0.94 5.26
N GLU A 35 -34.05 -1.97 5.01
CA GLU A 35 -33.76 -3.05 4.06
C GLU A 35 -34.87 -3.16 3.01
N ALA A 36 -34.46 -3.36 1.75
CA ALA A 36 -35.37 -3.50 0.62
C ALA A 36 -36.15 -4.82 0.65
N GLU A 37 -35.48 -5.90 1.05
CA GLU A 37 -36.08 -7.23 1.17
C GLU A 37 -36.91 -7.38 2.46
N CYS A 38 -37.78 -8.40 2.50
CA CYS A 38 -38.58 -8.73 3.69
C CYS A 38 -37.85 -9.64 4.70
N GLU A 39 -36.69 -10.17 4.35
CA GLU A 39 -35.90 -11.13 5.13
C GLU A 39 -34.39 -11.00 4.85
N ILE A 40 -33.56 -11.69 5.64
CA ILE A 40 -32.09 -11.70 5.48
C ILE A 40 -31.68 -12.50 4.23
N ASP A 41 -30.79 -11.91 3.41
CA ASP A 41 -30.24 -12.55 2.21
C ASP A 41 -29.53 -13.89 2.53
N SER A 42 -30.13 -15.00 2.09
CA SER A 42 -29.66 -16.37 2.29
C SER A 42 -28.73 -16.89 1.17
N ARG A 43 -28.40 -16.08 0.16
CA ARG A 43 -27.53 -16.50 -0.95
C ARG A 43 -26.11 -16.80 -0.45
N PRO A 44 -25.41 -17.80 -1.04
CA PRO A 44 -24.07 -18.18 -0.60
C PRO A 44 -23.03 -17.07 -0.91
N ARG A 45 -22.68 -16.30 0.12
CA ARG A 45 -21.60 -15.28 0.11
C ARG A 45 -20.43 -15.73 1.00
N GLY A 46 -19.50 -14.82 1.30
CA GLY A 46 -18.32 -15.10 2.15
C GLY A 46 -18.67 -15.72 3.52
N ALA A 47 -17.66 -16.30 4.17
CA ALA A 47 -17.85 -16.97 5.47
C ALA A 47 -16.65 -16.86 6.44
N GLY A 48 -15.43 -16.59 5.96
CA GLY A 48 -14.25 -16.45 6.83
C GLY A 48 -14.07 -15.01 7.32
N TYR A 49 -13.69 -14.86 8.60
CA TYR A 49 -13.42 -13.58 9.25
C TYR A 49 -12.03 -13.59 9.87
N GLY A 50 -11.18 -12.65 9.46
CA GLY A 50 -9.83 -12.49 10.00
C GLY A 50 -9.75 -11.67 11.29
N PRO A 51 -8.56 -11.57 11.91
CA PRO A 51 -8.38 -10.99 13.25
C PRO A 51 -8.90 -9.57 13.46
N ALA A 52 -8.82 -8.73 12.42
CA ALA A 52 -9.39 -7.39 12.43
C ALA A 52 -10.91 -7.44 12.64
N ALA A 53 -11.62 -8.25 11.84
CA ALA A 53 -13.07 -8.40 11.96
C ALA A 53 -13.49 -9.07 13.28
N VAL A 54 -12.76 -10.11 13.71
CA VAL A 54 -12.98 -10.81 14.98
C VAL A 54 -12.92 -9.86 16.17
N THR A 55 -12.03 -8.86 16.13
CA THR A 55 -11.94 -7.84 17.17
C THR A 55 -13.17 -6.92 17.24
N VAL A 56 -13.75 -6.55 16.09
CA VAL A 56 -15.01 -5.77 16.03
C VAL A 56 -16.20 -6.61 16.47
N LEU A 57 -16.25 -7.88 16.08
CA LEU A 57 -17.30 -8.83 16.49
C LEU A 57 -17.25 -9.13 18.00
N ARG A 58 -16.06 -9.12 18.60
CA ARG A 58 -15.87 -9.17 20.06
C ARG A 58 -16.37 -7.89 20.73
N ARG A 59 -16.04 -6.71 20.18
CA ARG A 59 -16.52 -5.40 20.66
C ARG A 59 -18.06 -5.32 20.67
N ALA A 60 -18.71 -5.91 19.66
CA ALA A 60 -20.17 -5.98 19.56
C ALA A 60 -20.82 -7.01 20.51
N GLY A 61 -20.03 -7.86 21.19
CA GLY A 61 -20.53 -8.86 22.14
C GLY A 61 -21.12 -10.12 21.49
N VAL A 62 -20.81 -10.41 20.23
CA VAL A 62 -21.40 -11.54 19.46
C VAL A 62 -20.42 -12.67 19.13
N LEU A 63 -19.13 -12.50 19.43
CA LEU A 63 -18.09 -13.46 19.05
C LEU A 63 -18.32 -14.88 19.59
N ASP A 64 -18.76 -15.03 20.83
CA ASP A 64 -18.98 -16.35 21.44
C ASP A 64 -20.10 -17.12 20.72
N THR A 65 -21.20 -16.46 20.39
CA THR A 65 -22.29 -17.02 19.56
C THR A 65 -21.81 -17.42 18.17
N ILE A 66 -20.91 -16.63 17.57
CA ILE A 66 -20.31 -16.93 16.25
C ILE A 66 -19.42 -18.18 16.33
N ILE A 67 -18.64 -18.33 17.39
CA ILE A 67 -17.80 -19.52 17.64
C ILE A 67 -18.66 -20.76 17.95
N GLU A 68 -19.78 -20.58 18.66
CA GLU A 68 -20.71 -21.66 18.98
C GLU A 68 -21.42 -22.21 17.74
N ARG A 69 -21.98 -21.34 16.89
CA ARG A 69 -22.69 -21.72 15.65
C ARG A 69 -21.74 -22.15 14.52
N GLY A 70 -20.58 -21.50 14.42
CA GLY A 70 -19.62 -21.66 13.34
C GLY A 70 -18.48 -22.65 13.61
N LEU A 71 -17.34 -22.38 12.98
CA LEU A 71 -16.07 -23.10 13.12
C LEU A 71 -14.93 -22.12 13.44
N LYS A 72 -13.83 -22.64 13.99
CA LYS A 72 -12.55 -21.94 14.09
C LYS A 72 -11.55 -22.68 13.20
N PRO A 73 -11.34 -22.26 11.94
CA PRO A 73 -10.38 -22.92 11.06
C PRO A 73 -8.97 -22.75 11.62
N ASP A 74 -8.18 -23.80 11.66
CA ASP A 74 -6.79 -23.73 12.11
C ASP A 74 -5.78 -23.66 10.95
N SER A 75 -6.19 -24.04 9.74
CA SER A 75 -5.30 -24.08 8.57
C SER A 75 -5.86 -23.49 7.27
N PHE A 76 -4.95 -22.96 6.45
CA PHE A 76 -5.17 -22.61 5.04
C PHE A 76 -4.14 -23.37 4.17
N THR A 77 -4.60 -24.24 3.29
CA THR A 77 -3.73 -25.10 2.47
C THR A 77 -3.81 -24.71 0.99
N TRP A 78 -2.68 -24.43 0.33
CA TRP A 78 -2.59 -24.30 -1.12
C TRP A 78 -2.27 -25.66 -1.74
N ARG A 79 -2.93 -26.00 -2.85
CA ARG A 79 -2.86 -27.32 -3.48
C ARG A 79 -2.83 -27.23 -5.01
N LYS A 80 -2.25 -28.24 -5.66
CA LYS A 80 -2.49 -28.56 -7.07
C LYS A 80 -3.89 -29.17 -7.24
N LEU A 81 -4.37 -29.24 -8.48
CA LEU A 81 -5.68 -29.84 -8.81
C LEU A 81 -5.80 -31.32 -8.39
N ASP A 82 -4.70 -32.08 -8.38
CA ASP A 82 -4.67 -33.47 -7.91
C ASP A 82 -4.73 -33.62 -6.36
N GLY A 83 -4.76 -32.50 -5.62
CA GLY A 83 -4.78 -32.44 -4.16
C GLY A 83 -3.41 -32.37 -3.49
N THR A 84 -2.31 -32.49 -4.25
CA THR A 84 -0.93 -32.33 -3.75
C THR A 84 -0.76 -30.96 -3.10
N VAL A 85 -0.23 -30.91 -1.88
CA VAL A 85 0.02 -29.66 -1.15
C VAL A 85 1.16 -28.89 -1.82
N ILE A 86 0.94 -27.60 -2.07
CA ILE A 86 1.94 -26.62 -2.52
C ILE A 86 2.55 -25.92 -1.30
N GLY A 87 1.73 -25.56 -0.31
CA GLY A 87 2.15 -24.95 0.95
C GLY A 87 0.97 -24.86 1.92
N ARG A 88 1.22 -24.82 3.23
CA ARG A 88 0.16 -24.81 4.25
C ARG A 88 0.48 -23.88 5.40
N LEU A 89 -0.46 -23.01 5.75
CA LEU A 89 -0.45 -22.26 7.00
C LEU A 89 -1.28 -23.04 8.04
N SER A 90 -0.75 -23.31 9.23
CA SER A 90 -1.44 -24.03 10.33
C SER A 90 -1.21 -23.31 11.66
N GLY A 91 -2.14 -23.38 12.61
CA GLY A 91 -2.09 -22.58 13.83
C GLY A 91 -2.72 -21.20 13.71
N LEU A 92 -3.73 -21.02 12.84
CA LEU A 92 -4.54 -19.79 12.71
C LEU A 92 -5.28 -19.40 14.00
N ASN A 93 -5.37 -20.30 14.98
CA ASN A 93 -6.07 -20.10 16.25
C ASN A 93 -5.19 -20.52 17.45
N ARG A 94 -4.08 -19.82 17.65
CA ARG A 94 -3.07 -20.14 18.69
C ARG A 94 -3.65 -20.15 20.12
N LYS A 95 -3.00 -20.90 21.01
CA LYS A 95 -3.30 -20.85 22.45
C LYS A 95 -3.13 -19.43 22.98
N ASN A 96 -4.17 -18.92 23.65
CA ASN A 96 -4.31 -17.54 24.16
C ASN A 96 -4.49 -16.44 23.09
N ASP A 97 -4.60 -16.78 21.80
CA ASP A 97 -4.97 -15.79 20.78
C ASP A 97 -6.46 -15.46 20.88
N VAL A 98 -6.76 -14.25 21.35
CA VAL A 98 -8.12 -13.72 21.43
C VAL A 98 -8.68 -13.33 20.06
N GLY A 99 -7.82 -13.13 19.05
CA GLY A 99 -8.11 -12.60 17.72
C GLY A 99 -8.05 -13.61 16.57
N GLY A 100 -7.85 -14.90 16.81
CA GLY A 100 -7.74 -15.91 15.75
C GLY A 100 -8.98 -16.02 14.83
N PHE A 101 -8.83 -16.69 13.70
CA PHE A 101 -9.86 -16.76 12.64
C PHE A 101 -11.14 -17.48 13.10
N VAL A 102 -12.30 -17.00 12.61
CA VAL A 102 -13.58 -17.71 12.75
C VAL A 102 -14.27 -17.84 11.40
N MET A 103 -15.09 -18.87 11.23
CA MET A 103 -15.89 -19.08 10.03
C MET A 103 -17.37 -19.29 10.40
N LEU A 104 -18.23 -18.50 9.75
CA LEU A 104 -19.70 -18.57 9.86
C LEU A 104 -20.27 -17.99 8.56
N THR A 105 -21.36 -18.54 8.02
CA THR A 105 -21.91 -17.98 6.77
C THR A 105 -22.40 -16.54 6.98
N VAL A 106 -22.32 -15.69 5.94
CA VAL A 106 -22.87 -14.32 5.97
C VAL A 106 -24.32 -14.25 6.45
N TYR A 107 -25.13 -15.26 6.08
CA TYR A 107 -26.52 -15.41 6.52
C TYR A 107 -26.63 -15.60 8.04
N GLU A 108 -25.92 -16.58 8.61
CA GLU A 108 -25.90 -16.81 10.06
C GLU A 108 -25.28 -15.65 10.83
N LEU A 109 -24.24 -14.98 10.30
CA LEU A 109 -23.69 -13.76 10.90
C LEU A 109 -24.74 -12.64 10.94
N ALA A 110 -25.47 -12.41 9.83
CA ALA A 110 -26.54 -11.42 9.79
C ALA A 110 -27.66 -11.76 10.78
N ILE A 111 -28.04 -13.04 10.94
CA ILE A 111 -28.99 -13.49 11.97
C ILE A 111 -28.47 -13.14 13.36
N VAL A 112 -27.24 -13.50 13.72
CA VAL A 112 -26.66 -13.23 15.06
C VAL A 112 -26.63 -11.72 15.36
N LEU A 113 -26.25 -10.90 14.37
CA LEU A 113 -26.22 -9.44 14.51
C LEU A 113 -27.63 -8.85 14.62
N TRP A 114 -28.61 -9.35 13.85
CA TRP A 114 -30.00 -8.92 13.93
C TRP A 114 -30.65 -9.32 15.26
N GLU A 115 -30.46 -10.56 15.73
CA GLU A 115 -30.90 -11.04 17.05
C GLU A 115 -30.32 -10.22 18.20
N ALA A 116 -29.10 -9.70 18.06
CA ALA A 116 -28.47 -8.81 19.03
C ALA A 116 -29.04 -7.38 18.94
N LEU A 117 -29.17 -6.83 17.73
CA LEU A 117 -29.70 -5.49 17.47
C LEU A 117 -31.15 -5.34 17.93
N ASN A 118 -32.00 -6.31 17.63
CA ASN A 118 -33.43 -6.31 17.92
C ASN A 118 -33.77 -6.38 19.43
N LYS A 119 -32.77 -6.57 20.29
CA LYS A 119 -32.89 -6.48 21.75
C LYS A 119 -32.71 -5.05 22.29
N LEU A 120 -32.23 -4.11 21.48
CA LEU A 120 -31.94 -2.74 21.89
C LEU A 120 -33.14 -1.81 21.61
N PRO A 121 -33.68 -1.11 22.61
CA PRO A 121 -34.92 -0.32 22.46
C PRO A 121 -34.75 0.95 21.63
N ASN A 122 -33.52 1.37 21.39
CA ASN A 122 -33.12 2.52 20.56
C ASN A 122 -32.72 2.14 19.13
N ALA A 123 -32.96 0.88 18.71
CA ALA A 123 -32.76 0.43 17.34
C ALA A 123 -34.06 -0.12 16.74
N LYS A 124 -34.29 0.14 15.45
CA LYS A 124 -35.36 -0.47 14.67
C LYS A 124 -34.84 -0.94 13.31
N VAL A 125 -35.32 -2.09 12.85
CA VAL A 125 -35.11 -2.57 11.48
C VAL A 125 -36.43 -2.47 10.71
N HIS A 126 -36.40 -1.84 9.53
CA HIS A 126 -37.54 -1.64 8.65
C HIS A 126 -37.33 -2.50 7.40
N TRP A 127 -37.96 -3.67 7.38
CA TRP A 127 -37.96 -4.62 6.25
C TRP A 127 -38.96 -4.19 5.16
N GLY A 128 -38.72 -4.55 3.90
CA GLY A 128 -39.59 -4.17 2.77
C GLY A 128 -39.55 -2.68 2.42
N HIS A 129 -38.52 -1.95 2.86
CA HIS A 129 -38.33 -0.50 2.67
C HIS A 129 -37.19 -0.23 1.70
N LYS A 130 -37.48 -0.39 0.40
CA LYS A 130 -36.50 -0.17 -0.66
C LYS A 130 -36.24 1.32 -0.87
N VAL A 131 -35.03 1.78 -0.55
CA VAL A 131 -34.60 3.17 -0.79
C VAL A 131 -34.44 3.45 -2.28
N VAL A 132 -35.00 4.58 -2.74
CA VAL A 132 -34.94 5.05 -4.13
C VAL A 132 -34.13 6.34 -4.31
N SER A 133 -34.05 7.19 -3.28
CA SER A 133 -33.21 8.40 -3.27
C SER A 133 -32.72 8.75 -1.87
N VAL A 134 -31.65 9.56 -1.83
CA VAL A 134 -31.06 10.10 -0.60
C VAL A 134 -30.90 11.61 -0.75
N GLY A 135 -31.29 12.36 0.28
CA GLY A 135 -31.13 13.82 0.35
C GLY A 135 -30.44 14.26 1.64
N GLN A 136 -29.91 15.48 1.64
CA GLN A 136 -29.26 16.08 2.80
C GLN A 136 -29.28 17.61 2.77
N ASP A 137 -29.13 18.20 3.95
CA ASP A 137 -28.92 19.62 4.20
C ASP A 137 -27.82 19.82 5.27
N GLU A 138 -27.55 21.06 5.69
CA GLU A 138 -26.53 21.36 6.70
C GLU A 138 -26.76 20.65 8.05
N ARG A 139 -28.00 20.25 8.35
CA ARG A 139 -28.41 19.77 9.69
C ARG A 139 -28.81 18.30 9.70
N SER A 140 -29.26 17.74 8.59
CA SER A 140 -29.85 16.41 8.53
C SER A 140 -29.66 15.73 7.17
N ALA A 141 -29.86 14.42 7.15
CA ALA A 141 -29.95 13.60 5.95
C ALA A 141 -31.22 12.74 6.00
N TRP A 142 -31.74 12.36 4.83
CA TRP A 142 -32.95 11.56 4.72
C TRP A 142 -32.89 10.61 3.53
N ILE A 143 -33.76 9.62 3.56
CA ILE A 143 -34.01 8.66 2.49
C ILE A 143 -35.48 8.73 2.08
N ASP A 144 -35.74 8.48 0.80
CA ASP A 144 -37.08 8.24 0.27
C ASP A 144 -37.20 6.76 -0.11
N CYS A 145 -38.28 6.11 0.32
CA CYS A 145 -38.55 4.70 0.06
C CYS A 145 -39.61 4.52 -1.03
N GLU A 146 -39.55 3.39 -1.76
CA GLU A 146 -40.47 3.05 -2.86
C GLU A 146 -41.95 2.94 -2.40
N ASN A 147 -42.17 2.66 -1.11
CA ASN A 147 -43.50 2.63 -0.47
C ASN A 147 -44.05 4.04 -0.12
N GLY A 148 -43.29 5.10 -0.37
CA GLY A 148 -43.66 6.49 -0.07
C GLY A 148 -43.26 6.98 1.33
N GLU A 149 -42.60 6.16 2.16
CA GLU A 149 -42.07 6.62 3.44
C GLU A 149 -40.79 7.44 3.29
N LEU A 150 -40.68 8.52 4.07
CA LEU A 150 -39.47 9.35 4.20
C LEU A 150 -38.95 9.25 5.63
N LEU A 151 -37.72 8.78 5.79
CA LEU A 151 -37.04 8.71 7.07
C LEU A 151 -35.94 9.78 7.11
N ARG A 152 -35.90 10.59 8.18
CA ARG A 152 -34.91 11.66 8.40
C ARG A 152 -34.14 11.46 9.70
N GLY A 153 -32.84 11.70 9.67
CA GLY A 153 -31.91 11.64 10.80
C GLY A 153 -30.77 12.65 10.67
N ASP A 154 -29.81 12.59 11.57
CA ASP A 154 -28.63 13.46 11.58
C ASP A 154 -27.58 13.01 10.52
N PHE A 155 -27.59 11.71 10.17
CA PHE A 155 -26.75 11.06 9.15
C PHE A 155 -27.49 9.93 8.43
N VAL A 156 -27.08 9.65 7.19
CA VAL A 156 -27.46 8.44 6.42
C VAL A 156 -26.18 7.67 6.07
N VAL A 157 -26.16 6.35 6.30
CA VAL A 157 -25.04 5.47 5.95
C VAL A 157 -25.49 4.42 4.94
N GLY A 158 -24.83 4.35 3.79
CA GLY A 158 -24.99 3.29 2.80
C GLY A 158 -24.17 2.06 3.16
N CYS A 159 -24.86 0.96 3.43
CA CYS A 159 -24.35 -0.40 3.57
C CYS A 159 -25.06 -1.37 2.61
N ASP A 160 -25.71 -0.83 1.57
CA ASP A 160 -26.64 -1.46 0.62
C ASP A 160 -25.94 -2.16 -0.57
N GLY A 161 -24.75 -2.69 -0.32
CA GLY A 161 -24.07 -3.61 -1.22
C GLY A 161 -23.46 -3.00 -2.49
N GLY A 162 -22.88 -3.86 -3.34
CA GLY A 162 -22.31 -3.45 -4.63
C GLY A 162 -23.30 -2.77 -5.57
N GLY A 163 -24.61 -3.00 -5.37
CA GLY A 163 -25.70 -2.34 -6.10
C GLY A 163 -26.09 -0.94 -5.59
N SER A 164 -25.51 -0.48 -4.48
CA SER A 164 -25.93 0.66 -3.63
C SER A 164 -26.66 1.80 -4.35
N THR A 165 -27.90 2.06 -3.92
CA THR A 165 -28.69 3.25 -4.26
C THR A 165 -28.13 4.49 -3.55
N VAL A 166 -27.58 4.35 -2.34
CA VAL A 166 -26.96 5.47 -1.61
C VAL A 166 -25.76 6.01 -2.38
N ARG A 167 -24.81 5.14 -2.78
CA ARG A 167 -23.66 5.51 -3.62
C ARG A 167 -24.13 6.15 -4.93
N LYS A 168 -25.15 5.57 -5.59
CA LYS A 168 -25.70 6.11 -6.85
C LYS A 168 -26.36 7.47 -6.68
N SER A 169 -26.95 7.76 -5.53
CA SER A 169 -27.50 9.09 -5.23
C SER A 169 -26.40 10.15 -5.09
N LEU A 170 -25.21 9.77 -4.63
CA LEU A 170 -24.04 10.66 -4.52
C LEU A 170 -23.24 10.81 -5.82
N PHE A 171 -22.98 9.69 -6.53
CA PHE A 171 -22.00 9.61 -7.61
C PHE A 171 -22.56 9.06 -8.93
N ARG A 172 -23.87 8.88 -9.04
CA ARG A 172 -24.54 8.25 -10.20
C ARG A 172 -23.96 6.84 -10.46
N ASN A 173 -23.68 6.51 -11.71
CA ASN A 173 -23.11 5.21 -12.07
C ASN A 173 -21.57 5.16 -11.92
N ASP A 174 -20.95 6.19 -11.36
CA ASP A 174 -19.51 6.17 -11.12
C ASP A 174 -19.15 5.26 -9.94
N PHE A 175 -18.19 4.37 -10.19
CA PHE A 175 -17.60 3.47 -9.20
C PHE A 175 -16.22 3.03 -9.70
N PRO A 176 -15.18 3.87 -9.54
CA PRO A 176 -13.88 3.68 -10.18
C PRO A 176 -13.23 2.33 -9.88
N GLY A 177 -12.50 1.80 -10.86
CA GLY A 177 -11.77 0.52 -10.76
C GLY A 177 -12.10 -0.47 -11.87
N LYS A 178 -11.58 -1.70 -11.74
CA LYS A 178 -11.65 -2.77 -12.76
C LYS A 178 -12.72 -3.82 -12.46
N THR A 179 -13.08 -4.56 -13.49
CA THR A 179 -13.83 -5.82 -13.43
C THR A 179 -12.94 -6.89 -14.02
N TRP A 180 -12.89 -8.07 -13.40
CA TRP A 180 -12.09 -9.17 -13.91
C TRP A 180 -12.84 -9.92 -15.01
N ASP A 181 -12.11 -10.44 -15.98
CA ASP A 181 -12.66 -11.28 -17.05
C ASP A 181 -13.32 -12.56 -16.51
N PRO A 182 -12.70 -13.37 -15.62
CA PRO A 182 -13.37 -14.51 -15.02
C PRO A 182 -14.51 -14.08 -14.09
N ILE A 183 -15.62 -14.81 -14.17
CA ILE A 183 -16.62 -14.85 -13.10
C ILE A 183 -16.24 -15.94 -12.09
N ILE A 184 -16.94 -15.96 -10.97
CA ILE A 184 -16.82 -17.02 -9.97
C ILE A 184 -18.20 -17.62 -9.70
N VAL A 185 -18.23 -18.92 -9.46
CA VAL A 185 -19.44 -19.66 -9.07
C VAL A 185 -19.24 -20.19 -7.67
N ALA A 186 -20.03 -19.71 -6.70
CA ALA A 186 -20.10 -20.31 -5.37
C ALA A 186 -21.14 -21.42 -5.34
N THR A 187 -20.74 -22.58 -4.86
CA THR A 187 -21.63 -23.70 -4.56
C THR A 187 -21.50 -24.12 -3.10
N ASN A 188 -22.61 -24.48 -2.46
CA ASN A 188 -22.57 -25.22 -1.19
C ASN A 188 -22.76 -26.70 -1.53
N VAL A 189 -21.85 -27.56 -1.08
CA VAL A 189 -21.82 -28.99 -1.42
C VAL A 189 -21.68 -29.82 -0.14
N ARG A 190 -22.51 -30.85 0.00
CA ARG A 190 -22.29 -31.97 0.92
C ARG A 190 -21.40 -32.99 0.25
N TYR A 191 -20.15 -33.09 0.71
CA TYR A 191 -19.18 -34.09 0.29
C TYR A 191 -18.15 -34.31 1.42
N ASP A 192 -17.63 -35.52 1.54
CA ASP A 192 -16.68 -35.90 2.59
C ASP A 192 -15.24 -35.58 2.18
N PHE A 193 -14.90 -34.29 2.16
CA PHE A 193 -13.53 -33.82 1.93
C PHE A 193 -12.54 -34.31 3.00
N ILE A 194 -13.01 -34.56 4.23
CA ILE A 194 -12.18 -34.98 5.37
C ILE A 194 -11.58 -36.37 5.12
N LYS A 195 -12.36 -37.31 4.56
CA LYS A 195 -11.88 -38.62 4.09
C LYS A 195 -10.69 -38.53 3.11
N HIS A 196 -10.56 -37.41 2.39
CA HIS A 196 -9.49 -37.17 1.43
C HIS A 196 -8.33 -36.32 2.01
N GLY A 197 -8.29 -36.09 3.33
CA GLY A 197 -7.24 -35.31 4.00
C GLY A 197 -7.31 -33.81 3.70
N TRP A 198 -8.51 -33.30 3.41
CA TRP A 198 -8.78 -31.89 3.22
C TRP A 198 -9.52 -31.33 4.44
N GLU A 199 -8.95 -30.27 5.01
CA GLU A 199 -9.36 -29.64 6.25
C GLU A 199 -9.59 -28.14 6.00
N ASP A 200 -10.37 -27.49 6.85
CA ASP A 200 -10.58 -26.03 6.89
C ASP A 200 -10.78 -25.34 5.53
N THR A 201 -9.75 -24.66 5.00
CA THR A 201 -9.80 -23.98 3.68
C THR A 201 -8.66 -24.42 2.78
N ASN A 202 -9.00 -24.73 1.53
CA ASN A 202 -8.09 -25.23 0.51
C ASN A 202 -8.15 -24.33 -0.74
N TRP A 203 -6.99 -23.90 -1.24
CA TRP A 203 -6.80 -23.04 -2.40
C TRP A 203 -6.21 -23.88 -3.53
N ILE A 204 -7.00 -24.16 -4.56
CA ILE A 204 -6.61 -25.04 -5.67
C ILE A 204 -6.07 -24.17 -6.80
N VAL A 205 -4.77 -24.34 -7.10
CA VAL A 205 -4.02 -23.63 -8.13
C VAL A 205 -4.13 -24.40 -9.45
N ASP A 206 -4.82 -23.82 -10.42
CA ASP A 206 -4.97 -24.35 -11.78
C ASP A 206 -5.47 -23.24 -12.73
N PRO A 207 -4.92 -23.07 -13.95
CA PRO A 207 -5.32 -21.98 -14.83
C PRO A 207 -6.79 -22.02 -15.30
N GLU A 208 -7.43 -23.20 -15.31
CA GLU A 208 -8.82 -23.36 -15.78
C GLU A 208 -9.80 -23.73 -14.66
N ASN A 209 -9.35 -24.47 -13.65
CA ASN A 209 -10.17 -25.11 -12.62
C ASN A 209 -9.83 -24.64 -11.20
N TRP A 210 -9.19 -23.46 -11.07
CA TRP A 210 -8.91 -22.87 -9.77
C TRP A 210 -10.17 -22.72 -8.92
N ALA A 211 -10.01 -22.96 -7.62
CA ALA A 211 -11.12 -22.91 -6.68
C ALA A 211 -10.68 -22.71 -5.23
N VAL A 212 -11.56 -22.11 -4.43
CA VAL A 212 -11.45 -22.03 -2.98
C VAL A 212 -12.50 -22.95 -2.36
N VAL A 213 -12.04 -23.92 -1.58
CA VAL A 213 -12.85 -24.96 -0.94
C VAL A 213 -12.78 -24.80 0.58
N ALA A 214 -13.87 -24.38 1.22
CA ALA A 214 -13.91 -24.00 2.63
C ALA A 214 -15.01 -24.75 3.42
N HIS A 215 -14.66 -25.35 4.55
CA HIS A 215 -15.58 -26.02 5.46
C HIS A 215 -16.39 -24.98 6.24
N LEU A 216 -17.72 -24.95 6.10
CA LEU A 216 -18.53 -23.84 6.61
C LEU A 216 -18.94 -24.02 8.09
N GLU A 217 -19.70 -25.07 8.38
CA GLU A 217 -20.37 -25.28 9.67
C GLU A 217 -20.59 -26.77 9.94
N LYS A 218 -20.91 -27.11 11.20
CA LYS A 218 -20.92 -28.48 11.78
C LYS A 218 -21.91 -29.48 11.13
N LYS A 219 -22.55 -29.13 10.02
CA LYS A 219 -23.50 -29.95 9.26
C LYS A 219 -22.87 -30.72 8.08
N GLY A 220 -21.56 -30.63 7.87
CA GLY A 220 -20.85 -31.32 6.78
C GLY A 220 -20.98 -30.66 5.40
N THR A 221 -21.34 -29.37 5.37
CA THR A 221 -21.45 -28.57 4.15
C THR A 221 -20.16 -27.79 3.91
N TRP A 222 -19.67 -27.83 2.68
CA TRP A 222 -18.50 -27.11 2.21
C TRP A 222 -18.87 -26.09 1.14
N ARG A 223 -18.23 -24.93 1.15
CA ARG A 223 -18.23 -24.01 0.02
C ARG A 223 -17.21 -24.48 -1.00
N VAL A 224 -17.61 -24.62 -2.25
CA VAL A 224 -16.70 -24.72 -3.41
C VAL A 224 -16.96 -23.51 -4.31
N SER A 225 -16.04 -22.55 -4.29
CA SER A 225 -16.07 -21.33 -5.11
C SER A 225 -15.03 -21.43 -6.21
N TYR A 226 -15.43 -21.53 -7.47
CA TYR A 226 -14.52 -21.83 -8.59
C TYR A 226 -14.63 -20.84 -9.75
N GLY A 227 -13.55 -20.73 -10.54
CA GLY A 227 -13.47 -19.86 -11.70
C GLY A 227 -14.23 -20.37 -12.92
N GLU A 228 -14.90 -19.46 -13.63
CA GLU A 228 -15.57 -19.79 -14.88
C GLU A 228 -15.54 -18.62 -15.87
N GLN A 229 -15.63 -18.94 -17.17
CA GLN A 229 -15.61 -17.95 -18.24
C GLN A 229 -16.86 -17.05 -18.22
N PRO A 230 -16.74 -15.76 -18.58
CA PRO A 230 -17.87 -14.83 -18.64
C PRO A 230 -18.82 -15.14 -19.79
N GLY A 231 -20.00 -14.50 -19.79
CA GLY A 231 -20.96 -14.55 -20.90
C GLY A 231 -21.81 -15.82 -21.02
N LEU A 232 -21.62 -16.81 -20.14
CA LEU A 232 -22.45 -18.01 -20.08
C LEU A 232 -23.82 -17.74 -19.44
N SER A 233 -24.87 -18.39 -19.97
CA SER A 233 -26.20 -18.36 -19.34
C SER A 233 -26.24 -19.20 -18.05
N HIS A 234 -27.22 -18.93 -17.18
CA HIS A 234 -27.39 -19.68 -15.94
C HIS A 234 -27.50 -21.19 -16.17
N GLU A 235 -28.23 -21.63 -17.20
CA GLU A 235 -28.34 -23.05 -17.60
C GLU A 235 -27.01 -23.64 -18.08
N MET A 236 -26.20 -22.87 -18.81
CA MET A 236 -24.88 -23.34 -19.27
C MET A 236 -23.91 -23.49 -18.09
N LEU A 237 -23.95 -22.55 -17.14
CA LEU A 237 -23.18 -22.63 -15.90
C LEU A 237 -23.60 -23.83 -15.05
N GLN A 238 -24.89 -24.11 -14.91
CA GLN A 238 -25.39 -25.31 -14.20
C GLN A 238 -24.92 -26.62 -14.86
N LYS A 239 -24.90 -26.70 -16.20
CA LYS A 239 -24.39 -27.88 -16.91
C LYS A 239 -22.88 -28.06 -16.74
N ARG A 240 -22.10 -26.98 -16.86
CA ARG A 240 -20.63 -27.01 -16.68
C ARG A 240 -20.18 -27.24 -15.25
N MET A 241 -20.99 -26.83 -14.27
CA MET A 241 -20.75 -27.06 -12.84
C MET A 241 -20.48 -28.54 -12.53
N VAL A 242 -21.20 -29.47 -13.16
CA VAL A 242 -21.03 -30.90 -12.90
C VAL A 242 -19.62 -31.36 -13.28
N GLU A 243 -19.13 -30.98 -14.46
CA GLU A 243 -17.77 -31.27 -14.93
C GLU A 243 -16.70 -30.52 -14.11
N LYS A 244 -16.97 -29.27 -13.72
CA LYS A 244 -16.07 -28.50 -12.85
C LYS A 244 -15.93 -29.15 -11.48
N LEU A 245 -17.03 -29.49 -10.82
CA LEU A 245 -17.01 -30.17 -9.52
C LEU A 245 -16.33 -31.54 -9.62
N LYS A 246 -16.55 -32.30 -10.70
CA LYS A 246 -15.86 -33.58 -10.92
C LYS A 246 -14.33 -33.45 -10.99
N ARG A 247 -13.79 -32.33 -11.49
CA ARG A 247 -12.34 -32.05 -11.52
C ARG A 247 -11.80 -31.47 -10.22
N ILE A 248 -12.63 -30.72 -9.49
CA ILE A 248 -12.25 -29.92 -8.31
C ILE A 248 -12.37 -30.72 -7.00
N LEU A 249 -13.35 -31.62 -6.91
CA LEU A 249 -13.55 -32.45 -5.72
C LEU A 249 -12.52 -33.59 -5.70
N PRO A 250 -11.85 -33.82 -4.55
CA PRO A 250 -10.84 -34.86 -4.46
C PRO A 250 -11.47 -36.24 -4.69
N GLY A 251 -10.77 -37.11 -5.42
CA GLY A 251 -11.29 -38.42 -5.79
C GLY A 251 -12.19 -38.46 -7.05
N ASN A 252 -12.43 -37.30 -7.68
CA ASN A 252 -13.20 -37.15 -8.93
C ASN A 252 -14.61 -37.78 -8.90
N PRO A 253 -15.46 -37.44 -7.90
CA PRO A 253 -16.74 -38.11 -7.69
C PRO A 253 -17.73 -37.92 -8.84
N GLU A 254 -18.54 -38.96 -9.08
CA GLU A 254 -19.72 -38.88 -9.93
C GLU A 254 -20.86 -38.08 -9.24
N PRO A 255 -21.84 -37.54 -9.98
CA PRO A 255 -22.82 -36.58 -9.44
C PRO A 255 -23.78 -37.13 -8.38
N ASP A 256 -23.89 -38.45 -8.24
CA ASP A 256 -24.67 -39.15 -7.21
C ASP A 256 -23.90 -39.31 -5.88
N GLN A 257 -22.60 -39.01 -5.86
CA GLN A 257 -21.73 -39.15 -4.68
C GLN A 257 -21.59 -37.87 -3.85
N TYR A 258 -22.22 -36.77 -4.26
CA TYR A 258 -22.28 -35.50 -3.53
C TYR A 258 -23.67 -34.86 -3.67
N THR A 259 -23.97 -33.83 -2.88
CA THR A 259 -25.23 -33.07 -3.00
C THR A 259 -24.94 -31.58 -3.07
N ILE A 260 -25.45 -30.92 -4.11
CA ILE A 260 -25.36 -29.46 -4.27
C ILE A 260 -26.58 -28.85 -3.55
N GLU A 261 -26.33 -28.04 -2.52
CA GLU A 261 -27.37 -27.35 -1.75
C GLU A 261 -27.67 -25.96 -2.30
N HIS A 262 -26.64 -25.24 -2.79
CA HIS A 262 -26.79 -23.91 -3.37
C HIS A 262 -25.83 -23.72 -4.55
N PHE A 263 -26.20 -22.83 -5.46
CA PHE A 263 -25.44 -22.41 -6.63
C PHE A 263 -25.69 -20.93 -6.91
N SER A 264 -24.63 -20.12 -6.97
CA SER A 264 -24.71 -18.68 -7.25
C SER A 264 -23.50 -18.19 -8.03
N PRO A 265 -23.64 -17.80 -9.31
CA PRO A 265 -22.59 -17.07 -10.04
C PRO A 265 -22.55 -15.59 -9.62
N TYR A 266 -21.36 -15.00 -9.60
CA TYR A 266 -21.18 -13.55 -9.41
C TYR A 266 -19.92 -13.02 -10.13
N ILE A 267 -19.95 -11.73 -10.41
CA ILE A 267 -18.88 -11.02 -11.14
C ILE A 267 -17.83 -10.54 -10.13
N LEU A 268 -16.57 -10.60 -10.52
CA LEU A 268 -15.43 -10.17 -9.71
C LEU A 268 -15.03 -8.72 -10.06
N HIS A 269 -14.81 -7.90 -9.03
CA HIS A 269 -14.45 -6.49 -9.18
C HIS A 269 -13.21 -6.13 -8.34
N GLN A 270 -12.57 -5.01 -8.68
CA GLN A 270 -11.74 -4.22 -7.77
C GLN A 270 -12.17 -2.76 -7.97
N ARG A 271 -13.00 -2.22 -7.07
CA ARG A 271 -13.58 -0.88 -7.16
C ARG A 271 -13.58 -0.19 -5.82
N CYS A 272 -13.39 1.12 -5.82
CA CYS A 272 -13.53 1.96 -4.62
C CYS A 272 -14.01 3.36 -5.04
N VAL A 273 -14.93 3.93 -4.26
CA VAL A 273 -15.40 5.31 -4.47
C VAL A 273 -14.27 6.31 -4.34
N GLU A 274 -14.36 7.44 -5.05
CA GLU A 274 -13.44 8.55 -4.84
C GLU A 274 -13.58 9.19 -3.45
N ARG A 275 -14.77 9.11 -2.84
CA ARG A 275 -15.06 9.53 -1.47
C ARG A 275 -16.13 8.63 -0.85
N MET A 276 -15.89 8.12 0.35
CA MET A 276 -16.85 7.44 1.21
C MET A 276 -17.78 8.41 1.94
N ARG A 277 -17.58 9.73 1.81
CA ARG A 277 -18.39 10.75 2.48
C ARG A 277 -18.74 11.90 1.55
N VAL A 278 -20.00 12.32 1.58
CA VAL A 278 -20.47 13.62 1.09
C VAL A 278 -21.37 14.23 2.15
N GLY A 279 -20.87 15.23 2.89
CA GLY A 279 -21.62 15.93 3.93
C GLY A 279 -22.03 15.02 5.11
N ARG A 280 -23.32 14.69 5.17
CA ARG A 280 -23.98 13.82 6.17
C ARG A 280 -24.34 12.43 5.63
N VAL A 281 -24.04 12.16 4.37
CA VAL A 281 -24.20 10.83 3.76
C VAL A 281 -22.82 10.16 3.70
N VAL A 282 -22.73 8.95 4.24
CA VAL A 282 -21.50 8.16 4.38
C VAL A 282 -21.70 6.78 3.73
N LEU A 283 -20.65 6.13 3.27
CA LEU A 283 -20.64 4.78 2.71
C LEU A 283 -19.70 3.87 3.52
N ALA A 284 -20.01 2.58 3.60
CA ALA A 284 -19.18 1.55 4.22
C ALA A 284 -19.31 0.21 3.48
N ALA A 285 -18.31 -0.66 3.60
CA ALA A 285 -18.27 -2.00 3.00
C ALA A 285 -18.57 -1.99 1.49
N ASP A 286 -19.29 -3.01 0.99
CA ASP A 286 -19.68 -3.21 -0.42
C ASP A 286 -20.31 -1.97 -1.11
N ALA A 287 -20.88 -1.02 -0.36
CA ALA A 287 -21.41 0.23 -0.90
C ALA A 287 -20.29 1.23 -1.26
N ALA A 288 -19.17 1.22 -0.53
CA ALA A 288 -18.00 2.05 -0.71
C ALA A 288 -16.92 1.42 -1.61
N HIS A 289 -16.69 0.10 -1.50
CA HIS A 289 -15.69 -0.62 -2.27
C HIS A 289 -16.10 -2.06 -2.54
N LEU A 290 -15.55 -2.67 -3.58
CA LEU A 290 -15.77 -4.07 -3.94
C LEU A 290 -14.43 -4.68 -4.31
N ASN A 291 -14.08 -5.81 -3.71
CA ASN A 291 -12.94 -6.60 -4.11
C ASN A 291 -13.34 -8.03 -4.50
N ASN A 292 -12.40 -8.73 -5.11
CA ASN A 292 -12.55 -10.17 -5.34
C ASN A 292 -12.39 -10.92 -3.99
N PRO A 293 -13.01 -12.11 -3.82
CA PRO A 293 -13.06 -12.79 -2.53
C PRO A 293 -11.74 -13.44 -2.10
N MET A 294 -10.69 -13.40 -2.93
CA MET A 294 -9.44 -14.07 -2.63
C MET A 294 -8.70 -13.40 -1.46
N GLY A 295 -8.12 -14.19 -0.56
CA GLY A 295 -7.67 -13.74 0.75
C GLY A 295 -8.76 -13.48 1.81
N GLY A 296 -10.06 -13.64 1.50
CA GLY A 296 -11.14 -13.47 2.49
C GLY A 296 -11.35 -12.02 2.97
N LEU A 297 -10.84 -11.03 2.23
CA LEU A 297 -10.73 -9.66 2.72
C LEU A 297 -12.00 -8.82 2.59
N GLY A 298 -12.92 -9.08 1.65
CA GLY A 298 -14.03 -8.15 1.38
C GLY A 298 -14.88 -7.80 2.60
N LEU A 299 -15.47 -8.80 3.25
CA LEU A 299 -16.24 -8.58 4.46
C LEU A 299 -15.37 -8.26 5.69
N THR A 300 -14.10 -8.71 5.71
CA THR A 300 -13.15 -8.35 6.77
C THR A 300 -12.83 -6.85 6.75
N THR A 301 -12.61 -6.27 5.58
CA THR A 301 -12.43 -4.83 5.35
C THR A 301 -13.72 -4.09 5.60
N GLY A 302 -14.88 -4.59 5.14
CA GLY A 302 -16.18 -3.99 5.41
C GLY A 302 -16.55 -3.90 6.90
N ILE A 303 -16.27 -4.94 7.68
CA ILE A 303 -16.40 -4.91 9.15
C ILE A 303 -15.42 -3.91 9.79
N SER A 304 -14.24 -3.75 9.20
CA SER A 304 -13.23 -2.79 9.68
C SER A 304 -13.61 -1.34 9.35
N ASP A 305 -14.33 -1.09 8.25
CA ASP A 305 -14.95 0.22 7.95
C ASP A 305 -15.94 0.58 9.05
N VAL A 306 -16.85 -0.35 9.37
CA VAL A 306 -17.87 -0.18 10.40
C VAL A 306 -17.25 0.22 11.74
N SER A 307 -16.15 -0.40 12.18
CA SER A 307 -15.50 -0.02 13.43
C SER A 307 -15.03 1.44 13.45
N GLY A 308 -14.35 1.89 12.39
CA GLY A 308 -13.90 3.29 12.30
C GLY A 308 -15.07 4.27 12.25
N LEU A 309 -16.13 3.92 11.51
CA LEU A 309 -17.33 4.76 11.38
C LEU A 309 -18.10 4.90 12.70
N VAL A 310 -18.20 3.81 13.49
CA VAL A 310 -18.78 3.84 14.84
C VAL A 310 -18.06 4.85 15.72
N ASP A 311 -16.73 4.83 15.74
CA ASP A 311 -15.92 5.72 16.59
C ASP A 311 -16.09 7.19 16.18
N CYS A 312 -16.15 7.48 14.88
CA CYS A 312 -16.46 8.82 14.36
C CYS A 312 -17.87 9.30 14.75
N LEU A 313 -18.91 8.49 14.50
CA LEU A 313 -20.30 8.86 14.75
C LEU A 313 -20.61 8.97 16.25
N CYS A 314 -20.06 8.09 17.08
CA CYS A 314 -20.16 8.20 18.54
C CYS A 314 -19.39 9.43 19.05
N GLY A 315 -18.22 9.74 18.47
CA GLY A 315 -17.46 10.95 18.74
C GLY A 315 -18.29 12.21 18.50
N ILE A 316 -18.99 12.28 17.38
CA ILE A 316 -19.91 13.39 17.03
C ILE A 316 -21.11 13.42 18.00
N TYR A 317 -21.77 12.27 18.22
CA TYR A 317 -22.95 12.17 19.08
C TYR A 317 -22.68 12.62 20.52
N HIS A 318 -21.52 12.28 21.08
CA HIS A 318 -21.09 12.69 22.41
C HIS A 318 -20.40 14.07 22.46
N GLY A 319 -20.34 14.81 21.35
CA GLY A 319 -19.71 16.15 21.28
C GLY A 319 -18.19 16.15 21.49
N LYS A 320 -17.53 15.01 21.25
CA LYS A 320 -16.06 14.85 21.35
C LYS A 320 -15.33 15.16 20.04
N ALA A 321 -16.05 15.14 18.92
CA ALA A 321 -15.55 15.46 17.59
C ALA A 321 -16.59 16.31 16.84
N ASP A 322 -16.14 17.12 15.88
CA ASP A 322 -17.02 17.74 14.90
C ASP A 322 -17.25 16.81 13.69
N ILE A 323 -18.04 17.26 12.72
CA ILE A 323 -18.40 16.46 11.55
C ILE A 323 -17.20 16.12 10.63
N ASN A 324 -16.08 16.85 10.74
CA ASN A 324 -14.91 16.71 9.86
C ASN A 324 -14.10 15.45 10.19
N ILE A 325 -14.31 14.81 11.35
CA ILE A 325 -13.72 13.50 11.66
C ILE A 325 -14.11 12.41 10.64
N LEU A 326 -15.24 12.59 9.95
CA LEU A 326 -15.69 11.69 8.89
C LEU A 326 -14.88 11.84 7.59
N ASP A 327 -14.11 12.92 7.41
CA ASP A 327 -13.15 13.04 6.30
C ASP A 327 -11.90 12.18 6.55
N GLU A 328 -11.50 12.04 7.82
CA GLU A 328 -10.40 11.14 8.19
C GLU A 328 -10.82 9.67 8.11
N TYR A 329 -12.09 9.36 8.43
CA TYR A 329 -12.69 8.06 8.09
C TYR A 329 -12.60 7.78 6.58
N ASP A 330 -13.05 8.71 5.73
CA ASP A 330 -12.95 8.56 4.28
C ASP A 330 -11.51 8.30 3.81
N ARG A 331 -10.57 9.14 4.25
CA ARG A 331 -9.15 9.06 3.90
C ARG A 331 -8.55 7.70 4.30
N ILE A 332 -8.65 7.32 5.57
CA ILE A 332 -8.06 6.08 6.11
C ILE A 332 -8.69 4.84 5.45
N ARG A 333 -10.02 4.79 5.30
CA ARG A 333 -10.67 3.59 4.78
C ARG A 333 -10.39 3.37 3.29
N ARG A 334 -10.30 4.44 2.48
CA ARG A 334 -9.83 4.33 1.09
C ARG A 334 -8.35 3.98 0.99
N GLU A 335 -7.50 4.52 1.86
CA GLU A 335 -6.07 4.18 1.93
C GLU A 335 -5.88 2.67 2.23
N ILE A 336 -6.59 2.13 3.22
CA ILE A 336 -6.58 0.69 3.57
C ILE A 336 -7.14 -0.18 2.43
N TYR A 337 -8.15 0.31 1.68
CA TYR A 337 -8.62 -0.41 0.51
C TYR A 337 -7.49 -0.56 -0.54
N TRP A 338 -6.87 0.56 -0.97
CA TRP A 338 -5.89 0.54 -2.06
C TRP A 338 -4.56 -0.12 -1.68
N THR A 339 -4.09 0.09 -0.46
CA THR A 339 -2.77 -0.40 -0.02
C THR A 339 -2.78 -1.88 0.41
N ILE A 340 -3.89 -2.35 0.99
CA ILE A 340 -4.00 -3.71 1.55
C ILE A 340 -5.05 -4.54 0.82
N THR A 341 -6.30 -4.06 0.74
CA THR A 341 -7.45 -4.88 0.32
C THR A 341 -7.35 -5.26 -1.16
N ASP A 342 -7.14 -4.28 -2.05
CA ASP A 342 -6.93 -4.51 -3.48
C ASP A 342 -5.67 -5.32 -3.73
N GLN A 343 -4.52 -4.90 -3.18
CA GLN A 343 -3.22 -5.56 -3.40
C GLN A 343 -3.25 -7.06 -3.04
N VAL A 344 -3.71 -7.39 -1.83
CA VAL A 344 -3.70 -8.78 -1.34
C VAL A 344 -4.72 -9.63 -2.11
N SER A 345 -5.92 -9.12 -2.36
CA SER A 345 -6.93 -9.89 -3.11
C SER A 345 -6.58 -10.04 -4.59
N THR A 346 -5.99 -9.01 -5.22
CA THR A 346 -5.47 -9.06 -6.61
C THR A 346 -4.38 -10.12 -6.71
N ARG A 347 -3.33 -10.05 -5.88
CA ARG A 347 -2.21 -11.02 -5.91
C ARG A 347 -2.67 -12.44 -5.61
N ASN A 348 -3.61 -12.64 -4.68
CA ASN A 348 -4.12 -13.99 -4.38
C ASN A 348 -4.97 -14.58 -5.52
N LEU A 349 -5.73 -13.75 -6.25
CA LEU A 349 -6.42 -14.18 -7.47
C LEU A 349 -5.41 -14.48 -8.58
N GLU A 350 -4.38 -13.65 -8.78
CA GLU A 350 -3.32 -13.93 -9.76
C GLU A 350 -2.55 -15.22 -9.44
N ARG A 351 -2.25 -15.49 -8.16
CA ARG A 351 -1.63 -16.75 -7.71
C ARG A 351 -2.49 -17.98 -8.00
N ILE A 352 -3.78 -17.92 -7.71
CA ILE A 352 -4.66 -19.10 -7.86
C ILE A 352 -4.87 -19.49 -9.34
N MET A 353 -4.77 -18.52 -10.26
CA MET A 353 -4.93 -18.70 -11.71
C MET A 353 -3.64 -19.11 -12.45
N LYS A 354 -2.50 -19.25 -11.77
CA LYS A 354 -1.25 -19.74 -12.39
C LYS A 354 -1.27 -21.26 -12.57
N THR A 355 -0.34 -21.79 -13.38
CA THR A 355 0.08 -23.19 -13.21
C THR A 355 0.86 -23.36 -11.90
N PRO A 356 0.83 -24.55 -11.25
CA PRO A 356 1.64 -24.81 -10.07
C PRO A 356 3.15 -24.61 -10.31
N GLU A 357 3.63 -24.87 -11.53
CA GLU A 357 5.02 -24.75 -11.93
C GLU A 357 5.46 -23.28 -12.06
N GLU A 358 4.63 -22.40 -12.62
CA GLU A 358 4.86 -20.94 -12.62
C GLU A 358 4.80 -20.35 -11.21
N LEU A 359 3.92 -20.90 -10.35
CA LEU A 359 3.80 -20.46 -8.97
C LEU A 359 5.06 -20.79 -8.15
N LEU A 360 5.52 -22.04 -8.24
CA LEU A 360 6.72 -22.52 -7.53
C LEU A 360 8.04 -21.98 -8.08
N SER A 361 8.08 -21.61 -9.37
CA SER A 361 9.27 -20.97 -9.98
C SER A 361 9.31 -19.46 -9.80
N SER A 362 8.17 -18.81 -9.53
CA SER A 362 8.18 -17.42 -9.09
C SER A 362 8.79 -17.31 -7.69
N GLN A 363 9.74 -16.39 -7.50
CA GLN A 363 10.35 -16.08 -6.20
C GLN A 363 9.37 -15.32 -5.27
N ASP A 364 8.11 -15.76 -5.25
CA ASP A 364 7.05 -15.15 -4.47
C ASP A 364 7.22 -15.53 -3.00
N SER A 365 7.85 -14.62 -2.26
CA SER A 365 8.09 -14.71 -0.81
C SER A 365 6.90 -15.14 0.05
N PHE A 366 5.65 -15.03 -0.45
CA PHE A 366 4.49 -15.59 0.22
C PHE A 366 4.57 -17.12 0.42
N PHE A 367 5.10 -17.88 -0.54
CA PHE A 367 5.22 -19.34 -0.40
C PHE A 367 6.43 -19.74 0.46
N SER A 368 7.54 -19.00 0.38
CA SER A 368 8.69 -19.18 1.27
C SER A 368 8.35 -18.96 2.76
N LEU A 369 7.30 -18.17 3.05
CA LEU A 369 6.74 -18.05 4.39
C LEU A 369 5.89 -19.27 4.78
N LEU A 370 5.15 -19.88 3.85
CA LEU A 370 4.31 -21.06 4.12
C LEU A 370 5.13 -22.32 4.42
N ASP A 371 6.31 -22.47 3.84
CA ASP A 371 7.17 -23.65 4.05
C ASP A 371 7.78 -23.73 5.47
N ASN A 372 7.71 -22.64 6.24
CA ASN A 372 8.23 -22.56 7.62
C ASN A 372 7.11 -22.58 8.68
N ALA A 373 5.86 -22.91 8.34
CA ALA A 373 4.67 -22.68 9.16
C ALA A 373 4.62 -23.34 10.56
N ASP A 374 5.51 -24.29 10.86
CA ASP A 374 5.68 -24.85 12.22
C ASP A 374 6.44 -23.91 13.18
N ASP A 375 7.12 -22.86 12.68
CA ASP A 375 7.73 -21.81 13.49
C ASP A 375 6.69 -20.75 13.93
N PRO A 376 6.51 -20.51 15.25
CA PRO A 376 5.68 -19.43 15.74
C PRO A 376 5.98 -18.04 15.14
N SER A 377 7.23 -17.78 14.73
CA SER A 377 7.65 -16.51 14.14
C SER A 377 7.01 -16.23 12.77
N VAL A 378 6.66 -17.27 12.00
CA VAL A 378 6.12 -17.14 10.65
C VAL A 378 4.78 -16.42 10.59
N PHE A 379 3.97 -16.47 11.64
CA PHE A 379 2.74 -15.68 11.69
C PHE A 379 3.02 -14.22 12.00
N ASP A 380 4.04 -13.91 12.80
CA ASP A 380 4.51 -12.54 12.95
C ASP A 380 5.14 -12.07 11.64
N GLU A 381 5.74 -12.95 10.83
CA GLU A 381 6.26 -12.63 9.49
C GLU A 381 5.17 -12.51 8.41
N ILE A 382 4.10 -13.30 8.47
CA ILE A 382 2.94 -13.21 7.60
C ILE A 382 2.08 -12.00 7.99
N GLU A 383 1.93 -11.71 9.28
CA GLU A 383 1.36 -10.46 9.76
C GLU A 383 2.29 -9.28 9.44
N LYS A 384 3.62 -9.45 9.40
CA LYS A 384 4.60 -8.49 8.81
C LYS A 384 4.62 -8.48 7.28
N PHE A 385 3.96 -9.41 6.58
CA PHE A 385 3.85 -9.47 5.11
C PHE A 385 2.49 -8.91 4.63
N TYR A 386 1.47 -8.96 5.48
CA TYR A 386 0.23 -8.19 5.37
C TYR A 386 0.33 -6.77 5.96
N LYS A 387 1.15 -6.57 7.02
CA LYS A 387 1.97 -5.36 7.17
C LYS A 387 3.14 -5.43 6.16
N LYS A 388 3.98 -4.41 5.97
CA LYS A 388 4.92 -4.26 4.80
C LYS A 388 4.22 -4.16 3.43
N SER A 389 3.17 -4.96 3.18
CA SER A 389 2.00 -4.52 2.41
C SER A 389 1.25 -3.38 3.12
N THR A 390 1.40 -3.22 4.44
CA THR A 390 1.21 -1.88 5.01
C THR A 390 2.27 -0.97 4.44
N VAL A 391 1.79 0.06 3.73
CA VAL A 391 2.31 1.41 3.92
C VAL A 391 2.44 1.64 5.43
N ASN A 392 3.65 1.48 5.96
CA ASN A 392 4.43 2.60 6.50
C ASN A 392 3.54 3.78 6.91
N GLY A 393 2.78 3.66 8.01
CA GLY A 393 1.67 4.58 8.27
C GLY A 393 0.91 4.33 9.58
N LEU A 394 1.60 3.96 10.65
CA LEU A 394 1.08 4.17 12.02
C LEU A 394 1.72 5.41 12.68
N ALA A 395 1.82 6.47 11.87
CA ALA A 395 1.98 7.84 12.31
C ALA A 395 1.42 8.80 11.25
N ASN A 396 0.99 9.97 11.71
CA ASN A 396 1.06 11.27 11.02
C ASN A 396 0.68 11.39 9.52
N GLY A 397 -0.44 10.78 9.11
CA GLY A 397 -1.36 11.35 8.11
C GLY A 397 -0.81 11.64 6.71
N ASN A 398 -1.13 10.76 5.76
CA ASN A 398 -0.99 11.00 4.32
C ASN A 398 -1.98 12.07 3.81
N ALA A 399 -1.74 13.33 4.19
CA ALA A 399 -1.68 14.37 3.17
C ALA A 399 -0.38 14.13 2.40
N GLN A 400 -0.48 13.92 1.08
CA GLN A 400 0.71 13.73 0.23
C GLN A 400 1.68 14.89 0.46
N LEU A 401 2.89 14.59 0.94
CA LEU A 401 3.85 15.63 1.35
C LEU A 401 4.25 16.55 0.18
N VAL A 402 4.16 16.01 -1.04
CA VAL A 402 4.34 16.70 -2.32
C VAL A 402 3.25 16.28 -3.32
N PRO A 403 2.77 17.18 -4.19
CA PRO A 403 1.68 16.89 -5.15
C PRO A 403 2.14 16.30 -6.49
N TRP A 404 3.45 16.07 -6.67
CA TRP A 404 4.06 15.57 -7.90
C TRP A 404 4.61 14.13 -7.75
N ASP A 405 4.72 13.44 -8.88
CA ASP A 405 5.29 12.08 -8.93
C ASP A 405 6.82 12.16 -9.11
N ARG A 406 7.25 13.02 -10.05
CA ARG A 406 8.63 13.37 -10.31
C ARG A 406 8.76 14.89 -10.39
N LEU A 407 9.81 15.47 -9.80
CA LEU A 407 10.12 16.90 -9.91
C LEU A 407 11.48 17.08 -10.57
N VAL A 408 11.49 17.80 -11.70
CA VAL A 408 12.68 18.37 -12.30
C VAL A 408 12.63 19.89 -12.16
N ARG A 409 13.81 20.50 -12.00
CA ARG A 409 14.00 21.95 -12.12
C ARG A 409 14.70 22.19 -13.45
N TYR A 410 14.15 23.05 -14.30
CA TYR A 410 14.52 23.09 -15.71
C TYR A 410 14.47 24.49 -16.29
N VAL A 411 15.19 24.72 -17.39
CA VAL A 411 15.06 25.93 -18.22
C VAL A 411 14.08 25.65 -19.36
N SER A 412 13.04 26.46 -19.46
CA SER A 412 12.04 26.41 -20.53
C SER A 412 12.65 26.72 -21.89
N ALA A 413 12.43 25.85 -22.88
CA ALA A 413 12.80 26.10 -24.26
C ALA A 413 12.00 27.24 -24.91
N LYS A 414 10.75 27.45 -24.45
CA LYS A 414 9.87 28.50 -24.96
C LYS A 414 10.18 29.87 -24.38
N THR A 415 10.47 29.95 -23.08
CA THR A 415 10.58 31.23 -22.37
C THR A 415 11.99 31.58 -21.88
N GLY A 416 12.91 30.61 -21.86
CA GLY A 416 14.26 30.77 -21.28
C GLY A 416 14.28 30.96 -19.76
N ARG A 417 13.13 30.83 -19.07
CA ARG A 417 13.02 30.96 -17.61
C ARG A 417 13.21 29.61 -16.92
N VAL A 418 13.65 29.66 -15.67
CA VAL A 418 13.71 28.48 -14.80
C VAL A 418 12.31 28.20 -14.23
N GLY A 419 11.89 26.94 -14.25
CA GLY A 419 10.64 26.47 -13.66
C GLY A 419 10.77 25.08 -13.05
N TYR A 420 9.67 24.57 -12.49
CA TYR A 420 9.53 23.20 -12.01
C TYR A 420 8.60 22.42 -12.93
N GLY A 421 8.88 21.14 -13.13
CA GLY A 421 8.10 20.30 -14.03
C GLY A 421 8.06 18.84 -13.59
N ASP A 422 7.03 18.12 -14.03
CA ASP A 422 6.87 16.68 -13.85
C ASP A 422 7.00 15.99 -15.23
N PRO A 423 8.10 15.26 -15.50
CA PRO A 423 8.37 14.59 -16.77
C PRO A 423 7.19 13.79 -17.34
N VAL A 424 6.83 14.09 -18.60
CA VAL A 424 5.79 13.36 -19.35
C VAL A 424 6.39 12.07 -19.90
N VAL A 425 6.60 11.07 -19.04
CA VAL A 425 7.35 9.84 -19.34
C VAL A 425 6.72 8.59 -18.76
N GLU A 426 6.94 7.44 -19.41
CA GLU A 426 6.66 6.11 -18.87
C GLU A 426 7.76 5.69 -17.89
N GLU A 427 7.49 4.73 -16.99
CA GLU A 427 8.36 4.43 -15.83
C GLU A 427 9.80 4.00 -16.17
N SER A 428 10.03 3.43 -17.36
CA SER A 428 11.35 2.96 -17.83
C SER A 428 12.13 3.99 -18.67
N THR A 429 11.68 5.25 -18.71
CA THR A 429 12.24 6.26 -19.63
C THR A 429 13.46 6.99 -19.07
N ASP A 430 14.55 7.02 -19.83
CA ASP A 430 15.77 7.78 -19.49
C ASP A 430 15.57 9.30 -19.68
N VAL A 431 15.24 9.99 -18.59
CA VAL A 431 15.01 11.45 -18.56
C VAL A 431 16.25 12.23 -19.02
N ASP A 432 17.47 11.78 -18.67
CA ASP A 432 18.71 12.43 -19.07
C ASP A 432 18.95 12.32 -20.58
N GLN A 433 18.66 11.16 -21.16
CA GLN A 433 18.74 10.96 -22.62
C GLN A 433 17.68 11.79 -23.37
N LEU A 434 16.48 11.99 -22.81
CA LEU A 434 15.47 12.87 -23.40
C LEU A 434 15.92 14.35 -23.41
N VAL A 435 16.61 14.82 -22.37
CA VAL A 435 17.22 16.17 -22.36
C VAL A 435 18.31 16.27 -23.42
N ALA A 436 19.22 15.28 -23.48
CA ALA A 436 20.30 15.26 -24.46
C ALA A 436 19.80 15.31 -25.91
N ASN A 437 18.63 14.72 -26.17
CA ASN A 437 17.98 14.70 -27.48
C ASN A 437 17.09 15.93 -27.75
N GLY A 438 16.94 16.87 -26.80
CA GLY A 438 16.03 18.00 -26.90
C GLY A 438 14.55 17.61 -26.95
N ALA A 439 14.21 16.43 -26.43
CA ALA A 439 12.89 15.80 -26.56
C ALA A 439 12.08 15.77 -25.24
N LEU A 440 12.68 16.14 -24.11
CA LEU A 440 12.00 16.11 -22.82
C LEU A 440 10.86 17.14 -22.75
N LYS A 441 9.67 16.63 -22.40
CA LYS A 441 8.48 17.42 -22.07
C LYS A 441 8.11 17.22 -20.61
N VAL A 442 7.56 18.27 -20.01
CA VAL A 442 7.13 18.29 -18.60
C VAL A 442 5.74 18.87 -18.48
N TRP A 443 4.94 18.33 -17.55
CA TRP A 443 3.81 19.07 -17.00
C TRP A 443 4.37 20.21 -16.15
N VAL A 444 3.94 21.45 -16.40
CA VAL A 444 4.40 22.61 -15.61
C VAL A 444 3.88 22.48 -14.18
N LEU A 445 4.76 22.69 -13.20
CA LEU A 445 4.45 22.70 -11.77
C LEU A 445 4.50 24.14 -11.23
N GLU A 446 3.43 24.59 -10.58
CA GLU A 446 3.35 25.92 -9.94
C GLU A 446 2.88 25.84 -8.48
N GLY A 447 3.46 26.68 -7.62
CA GLY A 447 3.12 26.80 -6.19
C GLY A 447 4.13 27.66 -5.43
N ASP A 448 3.90 27.86 -4.12
CA ASP A 448 4.76 28.71 -3.25
C ASP A 448 6.25 28.35 -3.29
N ASN A 449 6.54 27.06 -3.49
CA ASN A 449 7.87 26.45 -3.52
C ASN A 449 7.76 25.04 -4.15
N TRP A 450 8.91 24.40 -4.38
CA TRP A 450 9.00 23.08 -5.02
C TRP A 450 8.24 21.97 -4.26
N LEU A 451 8.10 22.02 -2.94
CA LEU A 451 7.32 21.04 -2.16
C LEU A 451 5.81 21.14 -2.45
N ARG A 452 5.33 22.35 -2.78
CA ARG A 452 3.90 22.65 -3.01
C ARG A 452 3.53 22.81 -4.48
N ALA A 453 4.50 22.69 -5.40
CA ALA A 453 4.29 22.99 -6.81
C ALA A 453 3.44 21.91 -7.49
N ALA A 454 2.19 22.21 -7.84
CA ALA A 454 1.25 21.25 -8.42
C ALA A 454 1.14 21.40 -9.95
N ARG A 455 0.75 20.32 -10.65
CA ARG A 455 0.57 20.33 -12.12
C ARG A 455 -0.51 21.34 -12.51
N THR A 456 -0.18 22.29 -13.38
CA THR A 456 -1.14 23.28 -13.91
C THR A 456 -2.04 22.71 -15.01
N GLY A 457 -1.63 21.60 -15.62
CA GLY A 457 -2.23 21.04 -16.84
C GLY A 457 -1.58 21.55 -18.13
N GLU A 458 -0.64 22.50 -18.06
CA GLU A 458 0.15 22.93 -19.20
C GLU A 458 1.36 22.02 -19.43
N ILE A 459 1.79 21.88 -20.70
CA ILE A 459 3.01 21.15 -21.08
C ILE A 459 4.05 22.14 -21.61
N ASP A 460 5.26 22.06 -21.07
CA ASP A 460 6.43 22.79 -21.57
C ASP A 460 7.52 21.86 -22.11
N GLU A 461 8.42 22.45 -22.90
CA GLU A 461 9.56 21.77 -23.52
C GLU A 461 10.84 22.19 -22.80
N VAL A 462 11.66 21.21 -22.44
CA VAL A 462 12.87 21.44 -21.62
C VAL A 462 14.06 21.73 -22.52
N LYS A 463 14.71 22.87 -22.29
CA LYS A 463 16.01 23.21 -22.91
C LYS A 463 17.18 22.58 -22.16
N GLU A 464 17.09 22.57 -20.84
CA GLU A 464 18.19 22.20 -19.93
C GLU A 464 17.59 21.75 -18.60
N ILE A 465 18.06 20.63 -18.04
CA ILE A 465 17.79 20.25 -16.64
C ILE A 465 18.86 20.85 -15.74
N LEU A 466 18.43 21.34 -14.58
CA LEU A 466 19.28 21.83 -13.49
C LEU A 466 19.22 20.84 -12.32
N SER A 467 20.03 21.08 -11.28
CA SER A 467 19.83 20.44 -9.98
C SER A 467 18.36 20.62 -9.53
N PRO A 468 17.62 19.55 -9.17
CA PRO A 468 16.20 19.65 -8.80
C PRO A 468 15.95 20.61 -7.64
N LEU A 469 16.91 20.71 -6.72
CA LEU A 469 16.99 21.71 -5.66
C LEU A 469 18.23 22.58 -5.89
N SER A 470 18.11 23.90 -5.73
CA SER A 470 19.28 24.79 -5.77
C SER A 470 20.03 24.82 -4.43
N ALA A 471 21.23 25.40 -4.41
CA ALA A 471 21.99 25.62 -3.18
C ALA A 471 21.24 26.43 -2.09
N THR A 472 20.23 27.23 -2.47
CA THR A 472 19.36 27.95 -1.52
C THR A 472 18.16 27.13 -1.04
N ASP A 473 17.77 26.08 -1.76
CA ASP A 473 16.71 25.16 -1.35
C ASP A 473 17.21 24.08 -0.37
N VAL A 474 18.53 23.90 -0.25
CA VAL A 474 19.19 22.86 0.56
C VAL A 474 19.90 23.48 1.78
N PRO A 475 19.29 23.44 2.99
CA PRO A 475 19.91 24.01 4.20
C PRO A 475 21.17 23.28 4.63
N ILE A 476 21.19 21.94 4.48
CA ILE A 476 22.34 21.09 4.79
C ILE A 476 22.24 19.76 4.03
N ILE A 477 23.39 19.20 3.68
CA ILE A 477 23.51 17.81 3.24
C ILE A 477 24.12 17.03 4.41
N ARG A 478 23.40 16.03 4.90
CA ARG A 478 23.91 15.04 5.85
C ARG A 478 24.44 13.86 5.04
N CYS A 479 25.53 13.25 5.49
CA CYS A 479 26.15 12.14 4.77
C CYS A 479 26.54 11.04 5.76
N THR A 480 26.43 9.78 5.33
CA THR A 480 26.93 8.64 6.11
C THR A 480 28.05 7.89 5.37
N GLY A 481 29.15 7.62 6.06
CA GLY A 481 30.20 6.73 5.55
C GLY A 481 29.96 5.27 5.94
N LEU A 482 30.51 4.34 5.15
CA LEU A 482 30.52 2.89 5.43
C LEU A 482 29.13 2.28 5.63
N ASN A 483 28.21 2.51 4.68
CA ASN A 483 26.81 2.07 4.80
C ASN A 483 26.41 0.92 3.87
N TYR A 484 27.28 0.41 2.99
CA TYR A 484 27.01 -0.77 2.16
C TYR A 484 27.70 -2.01 2.72
N LEU A 485 26.97 -3.12 2.88
CA LEU A 485 27.50 -4.37 3.44
C LEU A 485 28.70 -4.92 2.63
N ALA A 486 28.63 -4.86 1.30
CA ALA A 486 29.72 -5.28 0.41
C ALA A 486 31.01 -4.45 0.64
N HIS A 487 30.88 -3.13 0.75
CA HIS A 487 32.01 -2.23 0.97
C HIS A 487 32.65 -2.37 2.37
N ILE A 488 31.85 -2.71 3.39
CA ILE A 488 32.36 -3.06 4.73
C ILE A 488 33.19 -4.35 4.68
N ALA A 489 32.70 -5.37 3.93
CA ALA A 489 33.40 -6.63 3.75
C ALA A 489 34.71 -6.47 2.97
N GLU A 490 34.72 -5.66 1.89
CA GLU A 490 35.92 -5.26 1.16
C GLU A 490 36.94 -4.56 2.08
N SER A 491 36.45 -3.64 2.92
CA SER A 491 37.26 -2.85 3.85
C SER A 491 37.75 -3.61 5.09
N LYS A 492 37.32 -4.86 5.30
CA LYS A 492 37.63 -5.71 6.48
C LYS A 492 37.31 -5.04 7.83
N MET A 493 36.26 -4.24 7.89
CA MET A 493 35.80 -3.59 9.12
C MET A 493 34.59 -4.33 9.72
N ASP A 494 34.39 -4.23 11.03
CA ASP A 494 33.16 -4.69 11.68
C ASP A 494 31.98 -3.82 11.23
N ILE A 495 30.79 -4.41 11.09
CA ILE A 495 29.55 -3.65 10.81
C ILE A 495 29.33 -2.63 11.95
N PRO A 496 29.29 -1.32 11.66
CA PRO A 496 29.21 -0.30 12.69
C PRO A 496 27.85 -0.35 13.39
N LYS A 497 27.82 -0.06 14.70
CA LYS A 497 26.56 -0.01 15.47
C LYS A 497 25.76 1.28 15.26
N ASN A 498 26.38 2.32 14.72
CA ASN A 498 25.77 3.62 14.42
C ASN A 498 26.38 4.20 13.13
N PRO A 499 25.64 5.02 12.36
CA PRO A 499 26.16 5.70 11.17
C PRO A 499 27.42 6.56 11.44
N THR A 500 28.42 6.49 10.54
CA THR A 500 29.58 7.39 10.55
C THR A 500 29.18 8.72 9.91
N LEU A 501 29.32 9.85 10.62
CA LEU A 501 28.70 11.11 10.19
C LEU A 501 29.67 12.16 9.65
N PHE A 502 29.23 12.84 8.59
CA PHE A 502 29.75 14.15 8.16
C PHE A 502 28.65 14.98 7.50
N ILE A 503 29.00 16.19 7.05
CA ILE A 503 28.08 17.12 6.38
C ILE A 503 28.75 17.76 5.16
N LYS A 504 27.94 18.15 4.17
CA LYS A 504 28.29 19.11 3.13
C LYS A 504 27.34 20.33 3.19
N PRO A 505 27.80 21.54 2.84
CA PRO A 505 26.96 22.73 2.73
C PRO A 505 26.15 22.72 1.42
N GLY A 506 25.08 23.53 1.34
CA GLY A 506 24.28 23.67 0.11
C GLY A 506 25.06 24.15 -1.12
N GLN A 507 26.20 24.82 -0.93
CA GLN A 507 27.12 25.24 -1.99
C GLN A 507 27.77 24.05 -2.73
N ALA A 508 27.82 22.86 -2.11
CA ALA A 508 28.26 21.65 -2.78
C ALA A 508 27.28 21.17 -3.89
N ILE A 509 26.05 21.69 -3.96
CA ILE A 509 25.04 21.25 -4.93
C ILE A 509 25.46 21.53 -6.38
N GLY A 510 25.71 20.45 -7.13
CA GLY A 510 26.01 20.44 -8.56
C GLY A 510 24.79 20.21 -9.45
N ASP A 511 24.77 20.86 -10.60
CA ASP A 511 23.74 20.67 -11.62
C ASP A 511 24.14 19.50 -12.55
N PRO A 512 23.18 18.68 -13.03
CA PRO A 512 23.46 17.65 -14.03
C PRO A 512 24.13 18.24 -15.28
N ARG A 513 25.11 17.51 -15.83
CA ARG A 513 25.92 17.87 -17.01
C ARG A 513 26.78 19.13 -16.86
N ALA A 514 26.69 19.88 -15.76
CA ALA A 514 27.60 20.98 -15.46
C ALA A 514 29.00 20.47 -15.08
N PRO A 515 30.06 21.27 -15.33
CA PRO A 515 31.40 20.94 -14.87
C PRO A 515 31.51 21.05 -13.34
N ILE A 516 32.16 20.08 -12.72
CA ILE A 516 32.58 20.13 -11.31
C ILE A 516 34.00 20.70 -11.26
N PRO A 517 34.22 21.93 -10.73
CA PRO A 517 35.54 22.49 -10.56
C PRO A 517 36.33 21.71 -9.49
N VAL A 518 37.52 21.26 -9.85
CA VAL A 518 38.46 20.57 -8.97
C VAL A 518 39.64 21.50 -8.73
N PRO A 519 39.71 22.16 -7.56
CA PRO A 519 40.78 23.09 -7.25
C PRO A 519 42.13 22.38 -7.20
N LYS A 520 43.21 23.09 -7.50
CA LYS A 520 44.59 22.52 -7.63
C LYS A 520 45.03 21.65 -6.45
N LEU A 521 44.55 21.95 -5.25
CA LEU A 521 44.82 21.17 -4.05
C LEU A 521 44.19 19.76 -4.07
N SER A 522 43.14 19.55 -4.86
CA SER A 522 42.28 18.35 -4.92
C SER A 522 42.51 17.48 -6.17
N GLN A 523 43.29 17.96 -7.13
CA GLN A 523 43.49 17.31 -8.44
C GLN A 523 44.27 15.98 -8.35
N ALA A 524 44.97 15.72 -7.24
CA ALA A 524 45.84 14.55 -7.10
C ALA A 524 45.09 13.24 -6.78
N LYS A 525 44.01 13.32 -5.98
CA LYS A 525 43.20 12.16 -5.55
C LYS A 525 41.70 12.50 -5.50
N CYS A 526 41.20 13.03 -6.61
CA CYS A 526 39.77 13.24 -6.82
C CYS A 526 39.08 11.89 -7.10
N ASP A 527 37.96 11.65 -6.43
CA ASP A 527 37.23 10.38 -6.41
C ASP A 527 35.71 10.62 -6.52
N TYR A 528 34.98 9.61 -6.96
CA TYR A 528 33.51 9.59 -7.11
C TYR A 528 32.91 8.61 -6.11
N GLU A 529 31.65 8.82 -5.77
CA GLU A 529 30.90 7.97 -4.87
C GLU A 529 29.42 8.03 -5.28
N GLY A 530 28.94 7.08 -6.08
CA GLY A 530 27.52 7.03 -6.45
C GLY A 530 26.64 6.69 -5.26
N GLU A 531 25.59 7.47 -5.01
CA GLU A 531 24.72 7.29 -3.84
C GLU A 531 23.23 7.55 -4.13
N LEU A 532 22.38 6.78 -3.43
CA LEU A 532 20.99 7.18 -3.19
C LEU A 532 21.00 8.41 -2.27
N THR A 533 20.19 9.42 -2.58
CA THR A 533 20.03 10.61 -1.72
C THR A 533 18.57 10.80 -1.34
N ILE A 534 18.32 10.90 -0.04
CA ILE A 534 17.00 11.12 0.56
C ILE A 534 16.73 12.63 0.61
N VAL A 535 15.55 13.07 0.19
CA VAL A 535 15.11 14.47 0.25
C VAL A 535 14.09 14.67 1.37
N ILE A 536 14.40 15.55 2.32
CA ILE A 536 13.51 15.84 3.46
C ILE A 536 12.47 16.88 3.06
N GLY A 537 11.18 16.55 3.15
CA GLY A 537 10.06 17.45 2.81
C GLY A 537 9.45 18.20 4.00
N LYS A 538 9.74 17.79 5.23
CA LYS A 538 9.21 18.41 6.45
C LYS A 538 10.30 18.48 7.52
N ASN A 539 10.30 19.53 8.34
CA ASN A 539 11.22 19.66 9.46
C ASN A 539 11.08 18.44 10.42
N ALA A 540 12.10 17.59 10.47
CA ALA A 540 12.20 16.41 11.31
C ALA A 540 13.03 16.70 12.56
N LYS A 541 12.56 16.28 13.74
CA LYS A 541 13.32 16.35 15.01
C LYS A 541 12.88 15.22 15.94
N ASN A 542 13.84 14.41 16.39
CA ASN A 542 13.63 13.21 17.20
C ASN A 542 12.54 12.29 16.62
N VAL A 543 12.52 12.13 15.30
CA VAL A 543 11.56 11.29 14.59
C VAL A 543 11.92 9.82 14.83
N SER A 544 10.91 8.98 15.04
CA SER A 544 11.07 7.53 15.18
C SER A 544 11.49 6.89 13.84
N GLU A 545 11.82 5.60 13.83
CA GLU A 545 12.08 4.90 12.57
C GLU A 545 10.77 4.57 11.83
N GLU A 546 9.67 4.51 12.55
CA GLU A 546 8.30 4.25 12.09
C GLU A 546 7.70 5.45 11.35
N ASP A 547 7.86 6.65 11.89
CA ASP A 547 7.35 7.93 11.36
C ASP A 547 8.26 8.50 10.25
N ALA A 548 9.45 7.93 10.04
CA ALA A 548 10.53 8.52 9.25
C ALA A 548 10.15 8.91 7.81
N LEU A 549 9.32 8.13 7.10
CA LEU A 549 8.94 8.43 5.72
C LEU A 549 7.97 9.60 5.59
N ASP A 550 7.22 9.94 6.64
CA ASP A 550 6.27 11.07 6.65
C ASP A 550 7.00 12.44 6.53
N TYR A 551 8.32 12.41 6.63
CA TYR A 551 9.22 13.56 6.50
C TYR A 551 10.03 13.53 5.20
N VAL A 552 9.91 12.50 4.36
CA VAL A 552 10.66 12.32 3.11
C VAL A 552 9.80 12.75 1.91
N ALA A 553 10.25 13.77 1.18
CA ALA A 553 9.59 14.22 -0.05
C ALA A 553 9.80 13.22 -1.21
N GLY A 554 10.97 12.58 -1.23
CA GLY A 554 11.36 11.65 -2.27
C GLY A 554 12.85 11.35 -2.26
N TYR A 555 13.33 10.81 -3.37
CA TYR A 555 14.69 10.35 -3.57
C TYR A 555 15.27 10.89 -4.88
N LEU A 556 16.59 11.03 -4.93
CA LEU A 556 17.32 11.42 -6.14
C LEU A 556 18.67 10.69 -6.22
N THR A 557 19.29 10.68 -7.39
CA THR A 557 20.65 10.15 -7.59
C THR A 557 21.67 11.23 -7.27
N GLY A 558 22.69 10.89 -6.48
CA GLY A 558 23.78 11.79 -6.09
C GLY A 558 25.17 11.19 -6.36
N ASN A 559 26.18 12.05 -6.38
CA ASN A 559 27.60 11.65 -6.42
C ASN A 559 28.37 12.40 -5.31
N ASP A 560 28.87 11.71 -4.29
CA ASP A 560 29.69 12.31 -3.22
C ASP A 560 31.16 12.43 -3.66
N VAL A 561 31.43 13.45 -4.48
CA VAL A 561 32.77 13.75 -4.96
C VAL A 561 33.70 14.03 -3.78
N SER A 562 34.87 13.40 -3.81
CA SER A 562 35.77 13.28 -2.66
C SER A 562 37.22 13.60 -3.02
N CYS A 563 37.83 14.48 -2.23
CA CYS A 563 39.25 14.82 -2.24
C CYS A 563 40.00 13.94 -1.23
N ARG A 564 40.45 12.74 -1.64
CA ARG A 564 40.93 11.71 -0.71
C ARG A 564 42.20 12.07 0.04
N ASP A 565 43.07 12.87 -0.57
CA ASP A 565 44.29 13.32 0.07
C ASP A 565 44.00 14.32 1.19
N TRP A 566 43.13 15.30 0.97
CA TRP A 566 42.68 16.20 2.06
C TRP A 566 41.66 15.56 3.02
N GLN A 567 41.08 14.41 2.67
CA GLN A 567 40.27 13.60 3.58
C GLN A 567 41.13 12.72 4.51
N LEU A 568 42.21 12.10 4.01
CA LEU A 568 42.90 10.97 4.68
C LEU A 568 44.41 11.14 4.92
N GLU A 569 45.14 11.95 4.14
CA GLU A 569 46.60 12.11 4.32
C GLU A 569 46.91 12.98 5.54
N LYS A 570 47.69 12.48 6.49
CA LYS A 570 47.97 13.19 7.75
C LYS A 570 48.70 14.52 7.54
N GLU A 571 49.47 14.59 6.46
CA GLU A 571 50.24 15.75 6.02
C GLU A 571 49.35 16.90 5.49
N LYS A 572 48.08 16.61 5.13
CA LYS A 572 47.10 17.57 4.59
C LYS A 572 45.88 17.72 5.48
N ALA A 573 45.25 16.59 5.83
CA ALA A 573 44.07 16.49 6.69
C ALA A 573 44.39 16.73 8.19
N GLY A 574 45.67 16.68 8.57
CA GLY A 574 46.09 16.74 9.97
C GLY A 574 45.90 15.42 10.70
N MET A 575 45.75 15.46 12.04
CA MET A 575 45.78 14.26 12.88
C MET A 575 44.58 13.31 12.70
N MET A 576 43.45 13.82 12.20
CA MET A 576 42.16 13.10 12.10
C MET A 576 41.56 13.28 10.70
N PRO A 577 40.93 12.25 10.10
CA PRO A 577 40.31 12.35 8.79
C PRO A 577 39.30 13.50 8.66
N GLN A 578 39.43 14.34 7.64
CA GLN A 578 38.61 15.54 7.43
C GLN A 578 37.49 15.30 6.42
N TRP A 579 36.54 14.42 6.79
CA TRP A 579 35.39 14.06 5.95
C TRP A 579 34.62 15.27 5.43
N CYS A 580 34.28 16.23 6.29
CA CYS A 580 33.57 17.43 5.85
C CYS A 580 34.41 18.24 4.85
N PHE A 581 35.66 18.59 5.18
CA PHE A 581 36.49 19.45 4.32
C PHE A 581 36.76 18.80 2.95
N GLY A 582 37.23 17.55 2.94
CA GLY A 582 37.57 16.84 1.71
C GLY A 582 36.38 16.53 0.78
N LYS A 583 35.15 16.75 1.22
CA LYS A 583 33.93 16.45 0.44
C LYS A 583 33.03 17.67 0.20
N SER A 584 33.39 18.86 0.70
CA SER A 584 32.50 20.04 0.74
C SER A 584 32.90 21.19 -0.20
N PHE A 585 33.74 20.95 -1.21
CA PHE A 585 34.04 21.98 -2.21
C PHE A 585 32.82 22.28 -3.08
N ASP A 586 32.80 23.45 -3.72
CA ASP A 586 31.69 23.86 -4.57
C ASP A 586 31.42 22.79 -5.65
N LYS A 587 30.13 22.46 -5.84
CA LYS A 587 29.67 21.41 -6.78
C LYS A 587 30.12 19.97 -6.48
N TYR A 588 30.68 19.65 -5.30
CA TYR A 588 31.07 18.26 -4.92
C TYR A 588 29.91 17.33 -4.51
N ALA A 589 28.67 17.76 -4.67
CA ALA A 589 27.46 16.96 -4.54
C ALA A 589 26.50 17.29 -5.70
N PRO A 590 26.82 16.93 -6.96
CA PRO A 590 25.84 16.95 -8.02
C PRO A 590 24.67 16.04 -7.68
N ILE A 591 23.46 16.47 -8.07
CA ILE A 591 22.20 15.77 -7.77
C ILE A 591 21.24 15.85 -8.96
N GLY A 592 20.49 14.77 -9.21
CA GLY A 592 19.49 14.73 -10.27
C GLY A 592 19.21 13.32 -10.81
N PRO A 593 18.62 13.19 -12.01
CA PRO A 593 18.07 14.27 -12.84
C PRO A 593 16.72 14.81 -12.32
N ALA A 594 16.05 14.05 -11.44
CA ALA A 594 14.77 14.37 -10.84
C ALA A 594 14.75 14.00 -9.35
N ILE A 595 13.83 14.58 -8.58
CA ILE A 595 13.35 13.97 -7.32
C ILE A 595 12.17 13.08 -7.68
N VAL A 596 12.15 11.84 -7.22
CA VAL A 596 11.03 10.92 -7.38
C VAL A 596 10.38 10.68 -6.03
N SER A 597 9.07 10.90 -5.92
CA SER A 597 8.41 10.98 -4.61
C SER A 597 8.24 9.62 -3.94
N THR A 598 8.05 9.63 -2.61
CA THR A 598 7.78 8.42 -1.80
C THR A 598 6.51 7.69 -2.22
N LYS A 599 5.57 8.37 -2.88
CA LYS A 599 4.41 7.77 -3.55
C LYS A 599 4.81 6.77 -4.65
N VAL A 600 5.90 7.03 -5.37
CA VAL A 600 6.36 6.22 -6.51
C VAL A 600 7.35 5.14 -6.05
N LEU A 601 8.31 5.48 -5.18
CA LEU A 601 9.42 4.58 -4.80
C LEU A 601 9.32 4.01 -3.37
N GLY A 602 8.26 4.32 -2.61
CA GLY A 602 8.07 3.83 -1.25
C GLY A 602 9.21 4.23 -0.31
N ASP A 603 9.94 3.24 0.21
CA ASP A 603 11.12 3.43 1.06
C ASP A 603 12.47 3.39 0.29
N ALA A 604 12.42 3.32 -1.04
CA ALA A 604 13.57 3.21 -1.96
C ALA A 604 14.50 2.02 -1.69
N SER A 605 14.01 0.94 -1.06
CA SER A 605 14.70 -0.35 -0.99
C SER A 605 14.56 -1.13 -2.29
N GLY A 606 15.57 -1.93 -2.65
CA GLY A 606 15.52 -2.83 -3.82
C GLY A 606 15.97 -2.23 -5.15
N LEU A 607 16.41 -0.97 -5.20
CA LEU A 607 16.81 -0.27 -6.42
C LEU A 607 18.26 -0.62 -6.80
N ARG A 608 18.52 -0.94 -8.06
CA ARG A 608 19.90 -1.08 -8.56
C ARG A 608 20.55 0.30 -8.67
N LEU A 609 21.80 0.40 -8.23
CA LEU A 609 22.66 1.57 -8.36
C LEU A 609 23.90 1.18 -9.14
N THR A 610 24.25 1.94 -10.18
CA THR A 610 25.54 1.80 -10.88
C THR A 610 26.29 3.13 -10.94
N THR A 611 27.61 3.06 -11.09
CA THR A 611 28.43 4.24 -11.41
C THR A 611 29.46 3.89 -12.47
N HIS A 612 29.49 4.69 -13.54
CA HIS A 612 30.44 4.61 -14.63
C HIS A 612 31.35 5.83 -14.66
N VAL A 613 32.61 5.63 -15.05
CA VAL A 613 33.56 6.72 -15.37
C VAL A 613 34.05 6.53 -16.80
N ASN A 614 33.80 7.50 -17.68
CA ASN A 614 34.06 7.38 -19.13
C ASN A 614 33.49 6.09 -19.76
N GLY A 615 32.33 5.63 -19.27
CA GLY A 615 31.67 4.38 -19.67
C GLY A 615 32.16 3.10 -18.97
N GLU A 616 33.34 3.12 -18.33
CA GLU A 616 33.82 2.01 -17.50
C GLU A 616 32.92 1.86 -16.27
N LEU A 617 32.22 0.74 -16.13
CA LEU A 617 31.48 0.41 -14.90
C LEU A 617 32.48 0.26 -13.74
N ARG A 618 32.27 1.00 -12.65
CA ARG A 618 33.16 1.00 -11.48
C ARG A 618 32.47 0.66 -10.17
N GLN A 619 31.17 0.93 -10.05
CA GLN A 619 30.37 0.54 -8.88
C GLN A 619 29.05 -0.08 -9.35
N GLU A 620 28.59 -1.14 -8.69
CA GLU A 620 27.28 -1.77 -8.91
C GLU A 620 26.79 -2.38 -7.59
N ALA A 621 25.60 -2.00 -7.13
CA ALA A 621 24.99 -2.51 -5.90
C ALA A 621 23.46 -2.42 -5.92
N ASN A 622 22.81 -2.92 -4.88
CA ASN A 622 21.39 -2.68 -4.64
C ASN A 622 21.16 -1.87 -3.35
N THR A 623 20.19 -0.97 -3.32
CA THR A 623 19.85 -0.19 -2.11
C THR A 623 19.32 -1.05 -0.96
N SER A 624 18.98 -2.32 -1.19
CA SER A 624 18.76 -3.33 -0.13
C SER A 624 19.99 -3.58 0.74
N ASP A 625 21.18 -3.31 0.23
CA ASP A 625 22.46 -3.64 0.89
C ASP A 625 22.92 -2.54 1.87
N LEU A 626 22.08 -1.51 2.04
CA LEU A 626 22.26 -0.43 3.02
C LEU A 626 22.12 -0.97 4.46
N CYS A 627 23.20 -0.88 5.23
CA CYS A 627 23.24 -1.27 6.65
C CYS A 627 22.26 -0.45 7.49
N PHE A 628 22.14 0.84 7.15
CA PHE A 628 21.17 1.78 7.68
C PHE A 628 20.35 2.32 6.51
N GLY A 629 19.17 1.73 6.29
CA GLY A 629 18.21 2.21 5.29
C GLY A 629 17.59 3.56 5.63
N VAL A 630 16.74 4.07 4.72
CA VAL A 630 16.13 5.41 4.78
C VAL A 630 15.55 5.76 6.14
N ARG A 631 14.75 4.86 6.71
CA ARG A 631 14.09 5.02 8.02
C ARG A 631 15.08 5.30 9.14
N LYS A 632 16.13 4.48 9.21
CA LYS A 632 17.17 4.57 10.23
C LYS A 632 17.92 5.89 10.13
N LEU A 633 18.29 6.29 8.92
CA LEU A 633 19.06 7.51 8.68
C LEU A 633 18.25 8.76 9.02
N VAL A 634 16.98 8.86 8.59
CA VAL A 634 16.12 10.02 8.92
C VAL A 634 15.92 10.13 10.43
N SER A 635 15.60 9.04 11.11
CA SER A 635 15.46 9.01 12.57
C SER A 635 16.75 9.46 13.27
N PHE A 636 17.89 8.86 12.90
CA PHE A 636 19.19 9.13 13.49
C PHE A 636 19.65 10.58 13.26
N PHE A 637 19.58 11.10 12.03
CA PHE A 637 20.00 12.49 11.74
C PHE A 637 19.09 13.54 12.38
N SER A 638 17.82 13.21 12.63
CA SER A 638 16.89 14.08 13.36
C SER A 638 17.07 14.05 14.89
N THR A 639 17.88 13.14 15.42
CA THR A 639 18.07 12.99 16.87
C THR A 639 18.92 14.14 17.42
N GLY A 640 18.39 14.85 18.41
CA GLY A 640 19.03 15.99 19.09
C GLY A 640 19.03 17.31 18.30
N GLN A 641 18.79 17.29 16.99
CA GLN A 641 18.85 18.45 16.10
C GLN A 641 17.70 18.44 15.08
N THR A 642 17.23 19.61 14.66
CA THR A 642 16.23 19.67 13.57
C THR A 642 16.92 19.43 12.23
N LEU A 643 16.45 18.44 11.49
CA LEU A 643 16.74 18.27 10.07
C LEU A 643 15.66 19.01 9.27
N GLN A 644 16.03 20.08 8.57
CA GLN A 644 15.08 21.01 7.95
C GLN A 644 14.50 20.44 6.64
N ALA A 645 13.29 20.86 6.27
CA ALA A 645 12.79 20.66 4.91
C ALA A 645 13.77 21.24 3.87
N GLY A 646 13.98 20.53 2.76
CA GLY A 646 15.04 20.78 1.79
C GLY A 646 16.41 20.17 2.14
N SER A 647 16.61 19.68 3.38
CA SER A 647 17.86 18.99 3.71
C SER A 647 17.96 17.67 2.95
N LEU A 648 19.18 17.27 2.63
CA LEU A 648 19.48 16.00 1.97
C LEU A 648 20.14 15.03 2.94
N ILE A 649 19.96 13.72 2.72
CA ILE A 649 20.79 12.68 3.31
C ILE A 649 21.39 11.83 2.19
N MET A 650 22.70 11.95 1.97
CA MET A 650 23.48 11.07 1.10
C MET A 650 23.79 9.79 1.89
N THR A 651 23.36 8.63 1.36
CA THR A 651 23.22 7.38 2.13
C THR A 651 24.50 6.54 2.23
N GLY A 652 25.64 7.02 1.76
CA GLY A 652 26.86 6.24 1.59
C GLY A 652 26.90 5.57 0.21
N THR A 653 28.10 5.18 -0.19
CA THR A 653 28.40 4.57 -1.50
C THR A 653 28.80 3.09 -1.38
N PRO A 654 28.54 2.26 -2.41
CA PRO A 654 29.06 0.89 -2.48
C PRO A 654 30.57 0.82 -2.76
N ASP A 655 31.08 -0.40 -2.92
CA ASP A 655 32.47 -0.68 -3.30
C ASP A 655 32.84 -0.11 -4.67
N GLY A 656 34.13 -0.16 -5.01
CA GLY A 656 34.63 0.31 -6.32
C GLY A 656 34.89 1.83 -6.43
N VAL A 657 35.06 2.53 -5.31
CA VAL A 657 35.66 3.88 -5.28
C VAL A 657 37.14 3.83 -5.71
N ALA A 658 37.68 4.90 -6.31
CA ALA A 658 39.05 4.87 -6.83
C ALA A 658 40.10 4.61 -5.74
N ALA A 659 39.82 4.98 -4.49
CA ALA A 659 40.71 4.81 -3.35
C ALA A 659 41.03 3.36 -2.97
N VAL A 660 40.11 2.42 -3.22
CA VAL A 660 40.31 0.99 -2.92
C VAL A 660 40.89 0.19 -4.10
N MET A 661 40.89 0.77 -5.30
CA MET A 661 41.46 0.12 -6.48
C MET A 661 42.98 -0.03 -6.40
N HIS A 662 43.51 -1.11 -6.99
CA HIS A 662 44.94 -1.41 -7.02
C HIS A 662 45.40 -1.68 -8.47
N PRO A 663 46.03 -0.70 -9.16
CA PRO A 663 46.34 0.67 -8.71
C PRO A 663 45.09 1.58 -8.66
N PRO A 664 45.11 2.67 -7.85
CA PRO A 664 44.02 3.65 -7.80
C PRO A 664 43.74 4.33 -9.15
N LYS A 665 42.46 4.48 -9.50
CA LYS A 665 42.00 5.10 -10.76
C LYS A 665 41.34 6.47 -10.53
N TRP A 666 42.08 7.42 -9.94
CA TRP A 666 41.62 8.78 -9.67
C TRP A 666 41.05 9.48 -10.91
N LEU A 667 40.06 10.35 -10.67
CA LEU A 667 39.46 11.22 -11.68
C LEU A 667 40.46 12.27 -12.20
N LYS A 668 40.30 12.64 -13.46
CA LYS A 668 41.15 13.59 -14.20
C LYS A 668 40.30 14.69 -14.86
N ASP A 669 40.95 15.75 -15.33
CA ASP A 669 40.31 16.78 -16.15
C ASP A 669 39.62 16.15 -17.38
N GLY A 670 38.34 16.44 -17.56
CA GLY A 670 37.51 15.94 -18.67
C GLY A 670 36.84 14.59 -18.44
N ASP A 671 37.07 13.89 -17.32
CA ASP A 671 36.38 12.62 -17.05
C ASP A 671 34.86 12.84 -16.86
N GLU A 672 34.03 12.05 -17.53
CA GLU A 672 32.58 11.98 -17.27
C GLU A 672 32.30 10.92 -16.20
N VAL A 673 31.54 11.28 -15.16
CA VAL A 673 30.96 10.34 -14.20
C VAL A 673 29.45 10.26 -14.44
N VAL A 674 28.93 9.03 -14.46
CA VAL A 674 27.50 8.73 -14.63
C VAL A 674 27.07 7.84 -13.49
N VAL A 675 26.18 8.33 -12.64
CA VAL A 675 25.51 7.53 -11.60
C VAL A 675 24.09 7.25 -12.06
N GLU A 676 23.63 6.00 -11.99
CA GLU A 676 22.28 5.59 -12.36
C GLU A 676 21.62 4.88 -11.18
N ILE A 677 20.36 5.21 -10.89
CA ILE A 677 19.53 4.46 -9.95
C ILE A 677 18.19 4.13 -10.63
N ASP A 678 17.80 2.86 -10.58
CA ASP A 678 16.54 2.38 -11.16
C ASP A 678 15.34 3.19 -10.63
N GLY A 679 14.43 3.59 -11.53
CA GLY A 679 13.25 4.40 -11.21
C GLY A 679 13.50 5.89 -10.97
N ILE A 680 14.76 6.32 -10.77
CA ILE A 680 15.17 7.73 -10.60
C ILE A 680 15.83 8.28 -11.87
N GLY A 681 16.75 7.52 -12.46
CA GLY A 681 17.48 7.87 -13.69
C GLY A 681 18.93 8.31 -13.48
N LYS A 682 19.54 8.81 -14.56
CA LYS A 682 20.97 9.07 -14.67
C LYS A 682 21.35 10.49 -14.28
N LEU A 683 22.24 10.61 -13.31
CA LEU A 683 23.01 11.82 -13.03
C LEU A 683 24.34 11.75 -13.80
N ARG A 684 24.57 12.70 -14.71
CA ARG A 684 25.88 12.89 -15.35
C ARG A 684 26.57 14.13 -14.81
N ASN A 685 27.88 14.07 -14.65
CA ASN A 685 28.71 15.23 -14.35
C ASN A 685 30.09 15.11 -15.01
N VAL A 686 30.70 16.23 -15.38
CA VAL A 686 32.03 16.27 -16.01
C VAL A 686 33.04 16.91 -15.06
N ILE A 687 34.20 16.30 -14.88
CA ILE A 687 35.26 16.81 -14.00
C ILE A 687 36.05 17.90 -14.73
N LYS A 688 36.29 19.04 -14.07
CA LYS A 688 37.03 20.18 -14.63
C LYS A 688 38.11 20.67 -13.67
N PHE A 689 39.37 20.59 -14.06
CA PHE A 689 40.50 21.04 -13.25
C PHE A 689 40.78 22.54 -13.48
N ASP A 690 41.07 23.27 -12.39
CA ASP A 690 41.57 24.67 -12.32
C ASP A 690 43.02 24.86 -12.80
#